data_AF-A0A3D8T3F0-F1
#
_entry.id   AF-A0A3D8T3F0-F1
#
_cell.length_a   1.000
_cell.length_b   1.000
_cell.length_c   1.000
_cell.angle_alpha   90.00
_cell.angle_beta   90.00
_cell.angle_gamma   90.00
#
_symmetry.space_group_name_H-M   'P 1'
#
loop_
_entity.id
_entity.type
_entity.pdbx_description
1 polymer ?
#
loop_
_entity_poly.entity_id
_entity_poly.type
_entity_poly.pdbx_seq_one_letter_code
_entity_poly.pdbx_strand_id
1 'polypeptide(L)'
;MPSDLKSTEYSQTAPTRKRRKIRKGTTSCWECKRRKVRCSLVDDPNGVCKACRRRGANCLTQDFADVDDGIELVDDVRHSSRIELADDIRISARVPELISPAGSTGASPSPRRRQGDVDLEYERGSTLTSLTDPIASISHELHASLPSRKDISSICKVLDHVPLMFHEFLTRPHSDSEEDASRSVWLLDIPPPESHPALLARYMLRLATPLQSLDLKKSGKQLSALLEAPQLMAKRLAETAIHLVTSRDELLGSVEGVECAMLEGNYEANRGNYCPAWIAFRKAMTLAQVLGVHRPRHSLRVLDSRRKVDSSFLWYRIVYVDRFMCLMMGRPQGSMDRSMGSDAVMDADTPLGQLERFHCFIASQILERNDAESCSADTTQNIDYQLRKAAEFMPSEWWMVPNAAEPEVVDREIRLVCQINHYGLINQLHIPYMLRFANAEQKLHTYSHTTCINASREILTRYVALGNSNGVAYTCRVIDFFTLSSALLILLAHLRQHTLTPGEFNNLAHQRQGDRGLVSKAIDNLQKIAWASQDRIIAKSADLLSRLLDMEAEASIGSASYSVHTIGSPEDVARETDNGPPPLNKGLRFCIPWFGFVRIVLASFRRTPSAAEIMAGEDIFQFRPEPDGQPVGENRAVAAAGGQYTQGQELTPPEQPWYADTGFGADDWTMQGFDMSFWNCFFQGPGLAMPMSMPMPVDGGATAGGLGRIPCSSEADKCGELGGRALALGGGFGASLWPQRLGHALAKSYLSRPNHTVIGTVRDTSSPSLSTLTTQTAPGSKLLLYPLESTNDTHYTDLSTSLATAGITHLNLVIANAGVAHPPGTPASVGIEDVRAVFDVNALGTLRLFQALRGLLERGAAQGREVKWVSVSSGAGSIEGCKVYGRGTEKVVPYGVSKAAVNWVTVAIHASETWLTAFAIHPGWVQTEMGNAGARVMGLKEAPNTVEEAITKTVATIDDATRESSGGRFVNVIDGTEIPW
;
A
#
# COMPACT_ATOMS: atom_id res chain seq x y z
N MET A 1 76.81 -0.87 19.04
CA MET A 1 77.68 0.08 18.32
C MET A 1 77.21 0.15 16.88
N PRO A 2 77.16 1.34 16.24
CA PRO A 2 77.58 2.64 16.77
C PRO A 2 76.46 3.39 17.52
N SER A 3 76.86 4.48 18.17
CA SER A 3 76.05 5.42 18.94
C SER A 3 76.02 6.80 18.26
N ASP A 4 75.31 7.74 18.90
CA ASP A 4 75.40 9.20 18.73
C ASP A 4 74.69 9.83 17.52
N LEU A 5 73.54 10.46 17.80
CA LEU A 5 73.43 11.92 17.74
C LEU A 5 72.26 12.43 18.61
N LYS A 6 72.29 13.72 18.95
CA LYS A 6 71.69 14.27 20.19
C LYS A 6 70.25 14.77 20.04
N SER A 7 69.57 14.76 21.18
CA SER A 7 68.31 15.45 21.46
C SER A 7 68.42 16.98 21.42
N THR A 8 67.36 17.64 20.93
CA THR A 8 66.94 18.97 21.39
C THR A 8 65.44 18.94 21.70
N GLU A 9 65.07 19.59 22.80
CA GLU A 9 63.71 19.61 23.33
C GLU A 9 62.79 20.52 22.51
N TYR A 10 61.49 20.19 22.47
CA TYR A 10 60.46 21.20 22.26
C TYR A 10 59.36 21.03 23.31
N SER A 11 59.26 22.03 24.19
CA SER A 11 58.24 22.13 25.22
C SER A 11 56.85 22.20 24.58
N GLN A 12 55.98 21.23 24.86
CA GLN A 12 54.57 21.31 24.50
C GLN A 12 53.84 22.28 25.44
N THR A 13 53.87 23.57 25.11
CA THR A 13 52.89 24.52 25.63
C THR A 13 51.51 24.16 25.08
N ALA A 14 50.69 23.50 25.88
CA ALA A 14 49.33 23.14 25.49
C ALA A 14 48.53 24.40 25.09
N PRO A 15 47.83 24.40 23.94
CA PRO A 15 47.07 25.56 23.50
C PRO A 15 45.90 25.82 24.45
N THR A 16 45.91 26.97 25.12
CA THR A 16 44.83 27.42 26.01
C THR A 16 43.57 27.68 25.19
N ARG A 17 42.69 26.67 25.11
CA ARG A 17 41.40 26.76 24.41
C ARG A 17 40.60 27.97 24.93
N LYS A 18 40.22 28.87 24.03
CA LYS A 18 39.48 30.11 24.37
C LYS A 18 38.15 29.76 25.05
N ARG A 19 37.98 30.17 26.31
CA ARG A 19 36.73 29.97 27.05
C ARG A 19 35.61 30.87 26.52
N ARG A 20 34.43 30.28 26.27
CA ARG A 20 33.21 30.98 25.85
C ARG A 20 32.44 31.46 27.09
N LYS A 21 31.87 32.67 27.04
CA LYS A 21 30.98 33.16 28.12
C LYS A 21 29.67 32.37 28.12
N ILE A 22 29.38 31.67 29.22
CA ILE A 22 28.08 31.02 29.49
C ILE A 22 27.28 31.88 30.49
N ARG A 23 25.95 31.70 30.53
CA ARG A 23 25.11 32.23 31.62
C ARG A 23 25.58 31.66 32.96
N LYS A 24 25.62 32.51 34.01
CA LYS A 24 25.94 32.09 35.37
C LYS A 24 24.95 30.99 35.80
N GLY A 25 25.47 29.89 36.33
CA GLY A 25 24.68 28.72 36.78
C GLY A 25 24.70 27.51 35.83
N THR A 26 25.16 27.63 34.58
CA THR A 26 25.29 26.48 33.68
C THR A 26 26.58 25.70 33.96
N THR A 27 26.47 24.48 34.49
CA THR A 27 27.60 23.61 34.87
C THR A 27 27.64 22.28 34.11
N SER A 28 26.91 22.13 33.00
CA SER A 28 26.83 20.87 32.23
C SER A 28 27.80 20.79 31.05
N CYS A 29 28.28 19.58 30.74
CA CYS A 29 29.08 19.28 29.54
C CYS A 29 28.22 19.14 28.27
N TRP A 30 28.86 19.25 27.10
CA TRP A 30 28.20 19.11 25.79
C TRP A 30 27.48 17.76 25.63
N GLU A 31 28.10 16.65 26.03
CA GLU A 31 27.45 15.33 25.99
C GLU A 31 26.21 15.22 26.89
N CYS A 32 26.25 15.75 28.12
CA CYS A 32 25.06 15.77 28.97
C CYS A 32 23.96 16.70 28.42
N LYS A 33 24.35 17.78 27.72
CA LYS A 33 23.41 18.70 27.04
C LYS A 33 22.75 18.03 25.84
N ARG A 34 23.54 17.45 24.92
CA ARG A 34 23.06 16.68 23.75
C ARG A 34 22.07 15.60 24.17
N ARG A 35 22.40 14.86 25.23
CA ARG A 35 21.56 13.77 25.79
C ARG A 35 20.50 14.21 26.80
N LYS A 36 20.34 15.51 27.09
CA LYS A 36 19.39 16.09 28.06
C LYS A 36 19.40 15.44 29.47
N VAL A 37 20.56 15.01 29.97
CA VAL A 37 20.70 14.37 31.31
C VAL A 37 21.38 15.30 32.34
N ARG A 38 21.07 15.12 33.63
CA ARG A 38 21.68 15.91 34.72
C ARG A 38 23.20 15.66 34.79
N CYS A 39 23.98 16.68 34.44
CA CYS A 39 25.42 16.66 34.59
C CYS A 39 25.80 16.87 36.07
N SER A 40 26.63 15.98 36.62
CA SER A 40 27.15 16.08 38.00
C SER A 40 28.67 15.90 37.97
N LEU A 41 29.37 17.00 38.24
CA LEU A 41 30.84 17.14 38.27
C LEU A 41 31.43 16.99 39.68
N VAL A 42 30.61 16.60 40.66
CA VAL A 42 30.86 16.87 42.09
C VAL A 42 32.12 16.15 42.65
N ASP A 43 32.56 15.04 42.03
CA ASP A 43 33.62 14.19 42.59
C ASP A 43 34.56 13.59 41.50
N ASP A 44 35.19 14.44 40.67
CA ASP A 44 36.22 14.00 39.71
C ASP A 44 37.39 15.00 39.56
N PRO A 45 38.63 14.65 39.96
CA PRO A 45 39.80 15.50 39.70
C PRO A 45 40.13 15.64 38.19
N ASN A 46 39.66 14.73 37.34
CA ASN A 46 39.86 14.77 35.89
C ASN A 46 38.76 15.56 35.15
N GLY A 47 37.81 16.18 35.87
CA GLY A 47 36.75 17.00 35.25
C GLY A 47 35.69 16.22 34.47
N VAL A 48 35.64 14.89 34.59
CA VAL A 48 34.65 14.05 33.91
C VAL A 48 33.40 13.88 34.81
N CYS A 49 32.22 14.23 34.28
CA CYS A 49 30.99 14.08 35.05
C CYS A 49 30.58 12.60 35.22
N LYS A 50 29.85 12.29 36.31
CA LYS A 50 29.44 10.91 36.64
C LYS A 50 28.66 10.20 35.51
N ALA A 51 27.91 10.94 34.70
CA ALA A 51 27.13 10.40 33.58
C ALA A 51 28.00 10.02 32.37
N CYS A 52 29.01 10.84 32.03
CA CYS A 52 29.98 10.52 30.97
C CYS A 52 30.92 9.38 31.39
N ARG A 53 31.40 9.39 32.65
CA ARG A 53 32.30 8.36 33.19
C ARG A 53 31.69 6.95 33.10
N ARG A 54 30.40 6.79 33.45
CA ARG A 54 29.67 5.51 33.34
C ARG A 54 29.49 4.99 31.91
N ARG A 55 29.74 5.83 30.89
CA ARG A 55 29.46 5.54 29.47
C ARG A 55 30.71 5.59 28.59
N GLY A 56 31.90 5.83 29.16
CA GLY A 56 33.14 5.98 28.40
C GLY A 56 33.15 7.17 27.43
N ALA A 57 32.28 8.17 27.63
CA ALA A 57 32.08 9.26 26.68
C ALA A 57 32.93 10.51 26.99
N ASN A 58 33.40 11.20 25.95
CA ASN A 58 34.19 12.44 26.07
C ASN A 58 33.39 13.54 26.81
N CYS A 59 33.91 13.99 27.94
CA CYS A 59 33.23 14.96 28.80
C CYS A 59 33.88 16.34 28.68
N LEU A 60 33.37 17.18 27.76
CA LEU A 60 33.84 18.56 27.61
C LEU A 60 32.81 19.56 28.14
N THR A 61 33.21 20.37 29.13
CA THR A 61 32.37 21.42 29.72
C THR A 61 32.03 22.51 28.69
N GLN A 62 30.82 23.08 28.78
CA GLN A 62 30.30 24.05 27.80
C GLN A 62 31.05 25.40 27.75
N ASP A 63 32.06 25.61 28.60
CA ASP A 63 32.96 26.77 28.50
C ASP A 63 33.99 26.58 27.38
N PHE A 64 34.15 25.37 26.84
CA PHE A 64 34.95 25.09 25.65
C PHE A 64 34.06 24.82 24.43
N ALA A 65 34.61 25.03 23.22
CA ALA A 65 33.92 24.71 21.97
C ALA A 65 33.77 23.18 21.81
N ASP A 66 32.63 22.75 21.27
CA ASP A 66 32.35 21.34 20.96
C ASP A 66 33.29 20.87 19.83
N VAL A 67 33.71 19.60 19.84
CA VAL A 67 34.86 19.11 19.03
C VAL A 67 34.44 18.26 17.83
N ASP A 68 33.23 18.49 17.33
CA ASP A 68 32.49 17.51 16.51
C ASP A 68 31.98 18.10 15.17
N ASP A 69 32.58 19.20 14.72
CA ASP A 69 32.41 19.69 13.36
C ASP A 69 33.37 18.93 12.42
N GLY A 70 32.92 17.79 11.91
CA GLY A 70 33.47 17.16 10.69
C GLY A 70 34.29 15.87 10.85
N ILE A 71 33.62 14.74 11.08
CA ILE A 71 34.03 13.40 10.60
C ILE A 71 32.78 12.68 10.08
N GLU A 72 32.82 12.16 8.85
CA GLU A 72 31.77 11.30 8.27
C GLU A 72 31.85 9.88 8.84
N LEU A 73 30.70 9.22 9.07
CA LEU A 73 30.46 7.76 8.88
C LEU A 73 29.02 7.37 9.32
N VAL A 74 28.23 6.91 8.34
CA VAL A 74 27.11 5.92 8.38
C VAL A 74 25.90 6.12 9.33
N ASP A 75 24.72 6.15 8.69
CA ASP A 75 23.34 5.81 9.11
C ASP A 75 23.07 5.29 10.55
N ASP A 76 22.04 5.82 11.23
CA ASP A 76 20.63 5.40 11.02
C ASP A 76 19.60 6.24 11.83
N VAL A 77 18.32 6.01 11.57
CA VAL A 77 17.11 6.80 11.89
C VAL A 77 16.59 6.65 13.33
N ARG A 78 16.02 7.72 13.92
CA ARG A 78 14.70 7.71 14.60
C ARG A 78 14.14 9.11 14.93
N HIS A 79 12.80 9.18 14.90
CA HIS A 79 11.96 10.38 14.81
C HIS A 79 11.50 10.99 16.16
N SER A 80 10.82 12.13 16.07
CA SER A 80 9.78 12.65 16.99
C SER A 80 10.18 13.26 18.34
N SER A 81 9.41 14.18 18.95
CA SER A 81 8.40 15.16 18.48
C SER A 81 7.84 15.93 19.70
N ARG A 82 7.41 17.20 19.50
CA ARG A 82 6.32 17.88 20.27
C ARG A 82 6.59 18.14 21.80
N ILE A 83 5.97 19.10 22.52
CA ILE A 83 4.91 20.08 22.20
C ILE A 83 4.97 21.30 23.18
N GLU A 84 4.56 22.50 22.71
CA GLU A 84 3.90 23.65 23.42
C GLU A 84 4.54 24.31 24.68
N LEU A 85 4.12 25.50 25.17
CA LEU A 85 3.00 26.42 24.80
C LEU A 85 3.46 27.91 24.85
N ALA A 86 2.57 28.82 24.43
CA ALA A 86 2.77 30.26 24.24
C ALA A 86 2.84 31.12 25.52
N ASP A 87 3.19 32.42 25.34
CA ASP A 87 2.31 33.51 25.79
C ASP A 87 2.62 34.84 25.08
N ASP A 88 1.58 35.68 24.94
CA ASP A 88 1.58 37.00 24.27
C ASP A 88 2.26 38.12 25.09
N ILE A 89 2.66 39.21 24.42
CA ILE A 89 2.22 40.61 24.71
C ILE A 89 2.88 41.61 23.73
N ARG A 90 2.25 42.79 23.59
CA ARG A 90 2.21 43.65 22.40
C ARG A 90 2.64 45.10 22.74
N ILE A 91 2.95 45.91 21.72
CA ILE A 91 2.89 47.42 21.65
C ILE A 91 4.19 48.24 21.82
N SER A 92 4.29 49.27 20.94
CA SER A 92 5.16 50.46 20.88
C SER A 92 6.67 50.26 20.67
N ALA A 93 7.32 50.72 19.58
CA ALA A 93 7.23 51.96 18.81
C ALA A 93 7.73 53.23 19.54
N ARG A 94 8.87 53.77 19.07
CA ARG A 94 9.12 55.22 18.93
C ARG A 94 10.36 55.51 18.07
N VAL A 95 10.23 56.57 17.27
CA VAL A 95 11.22 57.18 16.38
C VAL A 95 11.73 58.49 17.03
N PRO A 96 12.94 58.95 16.70
CA PRO A 96 13.22 60.40 16.59
C PRO A 96 13.53 60.75 15.11
N GLU A 97 12.73 61.62 14.49
CA GLU A 97 13.00 63.06 14.30
C GLU A 97 14.09 63.32 13.24
N LEU A 98 13.71 63.65 12.00
CA LEU A 98 13.28 64.98 11.50
C LEU A 98 14.44 66.00 11.38
N ILE A 99 14.73 66.40 10.14
CA ILE A 99 14.84 67.79 9.66
C ILE A 99 14.88 67.78 8.11
N SER A 100 13.94 68.51 7.50
CA SER A 100 13.96 68.98 6.10
C SER A 100 14.03 70.53 6.15
N PRO A 101 14.39 71.28 5.08
CA PRO A 101 13.62 71.40 3.82
C PRO A 101 14.57 71.56 2.58
N ALA A 102 14.24 72.07 1.39
CA ALA A 102 13.02 72.67 0.81
C ALA A 102 12.98 72.55 -0.73
N GLY A 103 11.78 72.67 -1.32
CA GLY A 103 11.55 73.16 -2.69
C GLY A 103 11.63 72.13 -3.84
N SER A 104 10.81 72.16 -4.90
CA SER A 104 9.50 72.77 -5.23
C SER A 104 9.37 72.71 -6.77
N THR A 105 8.18 72.45 -7.31
CA THR A 105 7.83 72.45 -8.77
C THR A 105 8.48 71.33 -9.61
N GLY A 106 7.90 70.83 -10.71
CA GLY A 106 6.56 71.06 -11.28
C GLY A 106 6.48 70.77 -12.79
N ALA A 107 5.70 69.75 -13.17
CA ALA A 107 5.18 69.44 -14.53
C ALA A 107 6.10 68.90 -15.67
N SER A 108 5.46 68.08 -16.52
CA SER A 108 5.85 67.36 -17.76
C SER A 108 6.30 68.30 -18.93
N PRO A 109 6.80 67.84 -20.13
CA PRO A 109 6.58 66.53 -20.79
C PRO A 109 7.77 65.92 -21.60
N SER A 110 7.43 64.99 -22.50
CA SER A 110 8.23 64.09 -23.36
C SER A 110 8.75 64.74 -24.68
N PRO A 111 9.30 64.02 -25.71
CA PRO A 111 10.17 62.80 -25.77
C PRO A 111 11.41 62.96 -26.73
N ARG A 112 12.14 61.84 -26.98
CA ARG A 112 12.99 61.49 -28.17
C ARG A 112 14.52 61.78 -28.19
N ARG A 113 15.26 60.66 -28.05
CA ARG A 113 16.09 60.01 -29.11
C ARG A 113 17.55 60.46 -29.37
N ARG A 114 18.46 59.62 -28.84
CA ARG A 114 19.74 59.08 -29.40
C ARG A 114 21.08 59.84 -29.27
N GLN A 115 22.01 59.07 -28.67
CA GLN A 115 23.42 58.84 -29.02
C GLN A 115 24.48 59.89 -28.67
N GLY A 116 25.51 59.39 -27.96
CA GLY A 116 26.71 60.09 -27.50
C GLY A 116 27.31 59.29 -26.35
N ASP A 117 28.26 58.41 -26.65
CA ASP A 117 28.92 57.55 -25.66
C ASP A 117 29.75 58.35 -24.65
N VAL A 118 29.70 57.95 -23.39
CA VAL A 118 30.88 57.89 -22.51
C VAL A 118 30.72 56.65 -21.64
N ASP A 119 31.72 55.76 -21.68
CA ASP A 119 31.76 54.55 -20.86
C ASP A 119 31.77 54.88 -19.36
N LEU A 120 30.87 54.24 -18.62
CA LEU A 120 31.05 53.98 -17.20
C LEU A 120 30.84 52.48 -16.99
N GLU A 121 31.97 51.76 -17.08
CA GLU A 121 32.06 50.35 -16.71
C GLU A 121 31.56 50.17 -15.27
N TYR A 122 30.43 49.50 -15.09
CA TYR A 122 30.12 48.92 -13.78
C TYR A 122 31.04 47.71 -13.62
N GLU A 123 32.11 47.88 -12.83
CA GLU A 123 33.19 46.92 -12.71
C GLU A 123 32.68 45.49 -12.52
N ARG A 124 33.02 44.65 -13.49
CA ARG A 124 32.94 43.20 -13.37
C ARG A 124 34.01 42.77 -12.35
N GLY A 125 33.63 42.74 -11.08
CA GLY A 125 34.41 42.16 -9.99
C GLY A 125 34.60 40.66 -10.14
N SER A 126 35.42 40.24 -11.10
CA SER A 126 35.84 38.86 -11.27
C SER A 126 36.91 38.50 -10.23
N THR A 127 36.49 38.24 -9.00
CA THR A 127 37.30 37.50 -8.03
C THR A 127 36.94 36.02 -8.09
N LEU A 128 37.99 35.21 -8.28
CA LEU A 128 37.94 33.77 -8.49
C LEU A 128 37.45 32.99 -7.26
N THR A 129 36.13 32.84 -7.11
CA THR A 129 35.42 32.01 -6.12
C THR A 129 34.04 31.65 -6.68
N SER A 130 33.48 30.45 -6.59
CA SER A 130 33.94 29.13 -6.13
C SER A 130 32.97 28.09 -6.72
N LEU A 131 33.35 26.80 -6.83
CA LEU A 131 32.46 25.68 -7.17
C LEU A 131 31.52 25.32 -5.99
N THR A 132 30.77 26.30 -5.44
CA THR A 132 29.98 26.13 -4.20
C THR A 132 28.76 27.08 -4.09
N ASP A 133 27.90 27.19 -5.12
CA ASP A 133 26.52 27.66 -4.94
C ASP A 133 25.55 26.46 -5.08
N PRO A 134 24.90 26.01 -4.00
CA PRO A 134 23.99 24.87 -4.03
C PRO A 134 22.81 25.04 -5.00
N ILE A 135 22.27 26.26 -5.16
CA ILE A 135 21.10 26.49 -6.02
C ILE A 135 21.50 26.43 -7.49
N ALA A 136 22.62 27.08 -7.85
CA ALA A 136 23.15 27.02 -9.21
C ALA A 136 23.50 25.58 -9.63
N SER A 137 24.08 24.79 -8.71
CA SER A 137 24.36 23.37 -8.94
C SER A 137 23.09 22.58 -9.31
N ILE A 138 22.00 22.79 -8.55
CA ILE A 138 20.72 22.13 -8.79
C ILE A 138 20.12 22.56 -10.14
N SER A 139 20.15 23.85 -10.48
CA SER A 139 19.65 24.33 -11.78
C SER A 139 20.43 23.74 -12.97
N HIS A 140 21.76 23.65 -12.87
CA HIS A 140 22.58 23.00 -13.90
C HIS A 140 22.27 21.50 -14.03
N GLU A 141 22.08 20.78 -12.92
CA GLU A 141 21.74 19.35 -12.92
C GLU A 141 20.35 19.06 -13.52
N LEU A 142 19.34 19.88 -13.16
CA LEU A 142 18.00 19.83 -13.73
C LEU A 142 18.02 20.10 -15.24
N HIS A 143 18.72 21.15 -15.68
CA HIS A 143 18.82 21.50 -17.09
C HIS A 143 19.61 20.44 -17.89
N ALA A 144 20.70 19.90 -17.34
CA ALA A 144 21.45 18.81 -17.96
C ALA A 144 20.63 17.51 -18.11
N SER A 145 19.60 17.34 -17.27
CA SER A 145 18.65 16.22 -17.33
C SER A 145 17.55 16.39 -18.38
N LEU A 146 17.41 17.55 -19.04
CA LEU A 146 16.41 17.77 -20.08
C LEU A 146 16.73 17.00 -21.38
N PRO A 147 15.72 16.53 -22.14
CA PRO A 147 15.97 15.93 -23.45
C PRO A 147 16.49 16.98 -24.43
N SER A 148 17.12 16.55 -25.52
CA SER A 148 17.63 17.52 -26.50
C SER A 148 16.48 18.29 -27.17
N ARG A 149 16.73 19.51 -27.65
CA ARG A 149 15.72 20.30 -28.38
C ARG A 149 15.16 19.57 -29.62
N LYS A 150 15.95 18.65 -30.21
CA LYS A 150 15.53 17.79 -31.32
C LYS A 150 14.54 16.72 -30.85
N ASP A 151 14.78 16.11 -29.69
CA ASP A 151 13.89 15.12 -29.08
C ASP A 151 12.57 15.78 -28.66
N ILE A 152 12.64 16.94 -27.99
CA ILE A 152 11.48 17.75 -27.62
C ILE A 152 10.65 18.13 -28.87
N SER A 153 11.28 18.59 -29.95
CA SER A 153 10.58 18.87 -31.21
C SER A 153 9.93 17.63 -31.84
N SER A 154 10.49 16.44 -31.63
CA SER A 154 9.93 15.18 -32.11
C SER A 154 8.75 14.72 -31.24
N ILE A 155 8.82 14.96 -29.93
CA ILE A 155 7.73 14.75 -28.97
C ILE A 155 6.56 15.72 -29.27
N CYS A 156 6.82 17.01 -29.50
CA CYS A 156 5.79 18.01 -29.81
C CYS A 156 4.92 17.59 -31.00
N LYS A 157 5.52 17.08 -32.09
CA LYS A 157 4.80 16.59 -33.28
C LYS A 157 3.86 15.41 -33.02
N VAL A 158 4.08 14.66 -31.96
CA VAL A 158 3.18 13.59 -31.50
C VAL A 158 2.12 14.18 -30.56
N LEU A 159 2.51 15.12 -29.69
CA LEU A 159 1.62 15.79 -28.75
C LEU A 159 0.64 16.78 -29.42
N ASP A 160 0.91 17.25 -30.64
CA ASP A 160 -0.06 17.97 -31.49
C ASP A 160 -1.37 17.19 -31.73
N HIS A 161 -1.35 15.87 -31.47
CA HIS A 161 -2.50 14.98 -31.57
C HIS A 161 -2.89 14.32 -30.24
N VAL A 162 -2.27 14.72 -29.12
CA VAL A 162 -2.55 14.21 -27.77
C VAL A 162 -3.04 15.37 -26.89
N PRO A 163 -4.33 15.36 -26.50
CA PRO A 163 -4.89 16.37 -25.61
C PRO A 163 -4.10 16.53 -24.29
N LEU A 164 -3.57 17.74 -24.03
CA LEU A 164 -2.80 18.10 -22.82
C LEU A 164 -3.69 18.36 -21.58
N MET A 165 -4.84 17.70 -21.56
CA MET A 165 -6.04 17.96 -20.74
C MET A 165 -5.74 18.34 -19.29
N PHE A 166 -4.97 17.50 -18.59
CA PHE A 166 -4.78 17.62 -17.15
C PHE A 166 -3.83 18.75 -16.77
N HIS A 167 -2.87 19.10 -17.63
CA HIS A 167 -2.00 20.25 -17.38
C HIS A 167 -2.77 21.57 -17.56
N GLU A 168 -3.56 21.68 -18.63
CA GLU A 168 -4.39 22.86 -18.89
C GLU A 168 -5.46 23.02 -17.81
N PHE A 169 -6.25 21.97 -17.55
CA PHE A 169 -7.27 21.93 -16.50
C PHE A 169 -6.75 22.40 -15.13
N LEU A 170 -5.59 21.89 -14.68
CA LEU A 170 -5.06 22.22 -13.35
C LEU A 170 -4.46 23.62 -13.23
N THR A 171 -4.05 24.26 -14.34
CA THR A 171 -3.20 25.47 -14.28
C THR A 171 -3.67 26.66 -15.14
N ARG A 172 -4.78 26.54 -15.88
CA ARG A 172 -5.36 27.60 -16.72
C ARG A 172 -6.88 27.70 -16.52
N PRO A 173 -7.45 28.91 -16.31
CA PRO A 173 -8.89 29.14 -16.39
C PRO A 173 -9.48 28.77 -17.75
N HIS A 174 -10.74 28.32 -17.79
CA HIS A 174 -11.44 28.03 -19.04
C HIS A 174 -11.64 29.28 -19.92
N SER A 175 -11.75 30.47 -19.31
CA SER A 175 -11.80 31.76 -20.01
C SER A 175 -10.57 32.06 -20.86
N ASP A 176 -9.43 31.48 -20.52
CA ASP A 176 -8.14 31.74 -21.18
C ASP A 176 -7.89 30.76 -22.35
N SER A 177 -8.84 29.86 -22.63
CA SER A 177 -8.71 28.76 -23.60
C SER A 177 -9.00 29.17 -25.06
N GLU A 178 -9.65 30.32 -25.31
CA GLU A 178 -10.11 30.70 -26.66
C GLU A 178 -9.04 31.38 -27.53
N GLU A 179 -7.92 31.90 -26.97
CA GLU A 179 -6.97 32.73 -27.75
C GLU A 179 -5.73 31.99 -28.31
N ASP A 180 -5.37 30.80 -27.84
CA ASP A 180 -4.03 30.22 -28.09
C ASP A 180 -4.05 28.89 -28.88
N ALA A 181 -4.13 29.00 -30.21
CA ALA A 181 -4.16 27.87 -31.16
C ALA A 181 -2.86 27.03 -31.23
N SER A 182 -1.94 27.16 -30.26
CA SER A 182 -0.59 26.60 -30.28
C SER A 182 -0.26 25.73 -29.05
N ARG A 183 -1.18 24.84 -28.68
CA ARG A 183 -1.13 23.99 -27.46
C ARG A 183 0.19 23.23 -27.21
N SER A 184 1.03 22.98 -28.22
CA SER A 184 2.34 22.32 -28.08
C SER A 184 3.56 23.26 -28.11
N VAL A 185 3.42 24.51 -28.57
CA VAL A 185 4.57 25.38 -28.90
C VAL A 185 5.35 25.81 -27.67
N TRP A 186 4.68 25.97 -26.51
CA TRP A 186 5.32 26.31 -25.23
C TRP A 186 6.36 25.26 -24.77
N LEU A 187 6.30 24.01 -25.25
CA LEU A 187 7.33 23.01 -24.96
C LEU A 187 8.68 23.32 -25.64
N LEU A 188 8.69 24.15 -26.69
CA LEU A 188 9.92 24.56 -27.38
C LEU A 188 10.66 25.71 -26.66
N ASP A 189 10.02 26.34 -25.68
CA ASP A 189 10.56 27.41 -24.83
C ASP A 189 11.24 26.82 -23.58
N ILE A 190 12.33 26.08 -23.81
CA ILE A 190 13.16 25.46 -22.78
C ILE A 190 13.72 26.56 -21.84
N PRO A 191 13.50 26.50 -20.52
CA PRO A 191 14.06 27.49 -19.59
C PRO A 191 15.59 27.42 -19.60
N PRO A 192 16.31 28.57 -19.57
CA PRO A 192 17.77 28.59 -19.56
C PRO A 192 18.36 27.96 -18.27
N PRO A 193 19.61 27.46 -18.28
CA PRO A 193 20.21 26.76 -17.15
C PRO A 193 20.40 27.63 -15.90
N GLU A 194 20.43 28.96 -16.04
CA GLU A 194 20.46 29.93 -14.94
C GLU A 194 19.08 30.17 -14.30
N SER A 195 18.02 29.51 -14.80
CA SER A 195 16.67 29.60 -14.23
C SER A 195 16.62 29.06 -12.81
N HIS A 196 15.72 29.62 -11.98
CA HIS A 196 15.44 29.08 -10.65
C HIS A 196 14.99 27.59 -10.73
N PRO A 197 15.43 26.69 -9.83
CA PRO A 197 15.11 25.27 -9.89
C PRO A 197 13.63 24.94 -10.07
N ALA A 198 12.74 25.68 -9.40
CA ALA A 198 11.29 25.50 -9.54
C ALA A 198 10.77 25.73 -10.99
N LEU A 199 11.39 26.60 -11.79
CA LEU A 199 10.99 26.79 -13.19
C LEU A 199 11.39 25.59 -14.06
N LEU A 200 12.58 25.04 -13.83
CA LEU A 200 13.08 23.84 -14.51
C LEU A 200 12.27 22.59 -14.12
N ALA A 201 12.05 22.37 -12.82
CA ALA A 201 11.22 21.27 -12.32
C ALA A 201 9.77 21.35 -12.82
N ARG A 202 9.17 22.55 -12.86
CA ARG A 202 7.84 22.78 -13.45
C ARG A 202 7.80 22.41 -14.92
N TYR A 203 8.83 22.76 -15.70
CA TYR A 203 8.93 22.35 -17.10
C TYR A 203 9.10 20.82 -17.24
N MET A 204 9.95 20.20 -16.43
CA MET A 204 10.17 18.74 -16.41
C MET A 204 8.89 17.96 -16.10
N LEU A 205 8.14 18.36 -15.07
CA LEU A 205 6.88 17.71 -14.70
C LEU A 205 5.79 17.91 -15.78
N ARG A 206 5.68 19.11 -16.35
CA ARG A 206 4.75 19.39 -17.47
C ARG A 206 5.08 18.58 -18.73
N LEU A 207 6.35 18.23 -18.97
CA LEU A 207 6.76 17.33 -20.04
C LEU A 207 6.55 15.84 -19.66
N ALA A 208 6.71 15.47 -18.39
CA ALA A 208 6.53 14.10 -17.91
C ALA A 208 5.07 13.61 -18.00
N THR A 209 4.09 14.44 -17.63
CA THR A 209 2.66 14.07 -17.64
C THR A 209 2.15 13.58 -19.00
N PRO A 210 2.33 14.27 -20.13
CA PRO A 210 1.89 13.75 -21.43
C PRO A 210 2.71 12.53 -21.88
N LEU A 211 4.03 12.49 -21.62
CA LEU A 211 4.88 11.35 -21.96
C LEU A 211 4.45 10.05 -21.24
N GLN A 212 3.92 10.16 -20.02
CA GLN A 212 3.34 9.06 -19.25
C GLN A 212 2.15 8.39 -19.97
N SER A 213 1.39 9.17 -20.75
CA SER A 213 0.15 8.72 -21.43
C SER A 213 0.33 8.26 -22.89
N LEU A 214 1.55 8.27 -23.44
CA LEU A 214 1.78 7.97 -24.86
C LEU A 214 1.62 6.49 -25.23
N ASP A 215 0.72 6.21 -26.19
CA ASP A 215 0.56 4.90 -26.83
C ASP A 215 1.75 4.60 -27.77
N LEU A 216 2.72 3.82 -27.29
CA LEU A 216 3.90 3.43 -28.07
C LEU A 216 3.59 2.65 -29.35
N LYS A 217 2.47 1.90 -29.41
CA LYS A 217 2.12 1.14 -30.63
C LYS A 217 1.76 2.07 -31.79
N LYS A 218 1.10 3.19 -31.49
CA LYS A 218 0.73 4.20 -32.49
C LYS A 218 1.90 5.15 -32.77
N SER A 219 2.48 5.73 -31.73
CA SER A 219 3.48 6.79 -31.86
C SER A 219 4.90 6.27 -32.12
N GLY A 220 5.17 4.98 -31.93
CA GLY A 220 6.51 4.39 -32.00
C GLY A 220 7.24 4.57 -33.34
N LYS A 221 6.53 4.76 -34.46
CA LYS A 221 7.18 5.11 -35.74
C LYS A 221 7.76 6.52 -35.73
N GLN A 222 7.02 7.50 -35.21
CA GLN A 222 7.46 8.90 -35.12
C GLN A 222 8.51 9.10 -34.01
N LEU A 223 8.45 8.30 -32.95
CA LEU A 223 9.36 8.34 -31.80
C LEU A 223 10.55 7.38 -31.92
N SER A 224 10.67 6.65 -33.04
CA SER A 224 11.76 5.68 -33.29
C SER A 224 13.18 6.28 -33.31
N ALA A 225 13.29 7.61 -33.40
CA ALA A 225 14.54 8.35 -33.34
C ALA A 225 14.98 8.75 -31.92
N LEU A 226 14.15 8.52 -30.89
CA LEU A 226 14.51 8.78 -29.49
C LEU A 226 15.45 7.68 -28.96
N LEU A 227 16.46 8.10 -28.20
CA LEU A 227 17.41 7.18 -27.53
C LEU A 227 16.80 6.51 -26.28
N GLU A 228 15.79 7.15 -25.69
CA GLU A 228 15.12 6.73 -24.45
C GLU A 228 13.62 6.51 -24.73
N ALA A 229 13.04 5.44 -24.18
CA ALA A 229 11.61 5.19 -24.32
C ALA A 229 10.79 6.28 -23.59
N PRO A 230 9.70 6.81 -24.18
CA PRO A 230 8.90 7.91 -23.59
C PRO A 230 8.50 7.75 -22.12
N GLN A 231 8.15 6.54 -21.67
CA GLN A 231 7.76 6.28 -20.28
C GLN A 231 8.96 6.29 -19.32
N LEU A 232 10.14 5.85 -19.78
CA LEU A 232 11.39 5.96 -19.01
C LEU A 232 11.81 7.42 -18.90
N MET A 233 11.70 8.17 -19.99
CA MET A 233 11.94 9.62 -20.01
C MET A 233 10.97 10.36 -19.07
N ALA A 234 9.68 10.04 -19.11
CA ALA A 234 8.68 10.61 -18.18
C ALA A 234 9.05 10.34 -16.72
N LYS A 235 9.38 9.08 -16.40
CA LYS A 235 9.80 8.66 -15.05
C LYS A 235 11.04 9.42 -14.60
N ARG A 236 12.09 9.44 -15.42
CA ARG A 236 13.35 10.13 -15.13
C ARG A 236 13.14 11.62 -14.89
N LEU A 237 12.40 12.30 -15.77
CA LEU A 237 12.12 13.73 -15.64
C LEU A 237 11.34 14.07 -14.36
N ALA A 238 10.32 13.26 -14.03
CA ALA A 238 9.55 13.46 -12.81
C ALA A 238 10.38 13.16 -11.56
N GLU A 239 11.09 12.03 -11.51
CA GLU A 239 11.91 11.63 -10.34
C GLU A 239 13.04 12.63 -10.06
N THR A 240 13.72 13.15 -11.11
CA THR A 240 14.72 14.21 -10.93
C THR A 240 14.09 15.51 -10.42
N ALA A 241 12.96 15.94 -10.96
CA ALA A 241 12.25 17.15 -10.49
C ALA A 241 11.76 17.01 -9.04
N ILE A 242 11.26 15.83 -8.66
CA ILE A 242 10.77 15.53 -7.31
C ILE A 242 11.92 15.48 -6.31
N HIS A 243 13.00 14.78 -6.63
CA HIS A 243 14.14 14.60 -5.72
C HIS A 243 14.94 15.90 -5.51
N LEU A 244 15.20 16.67 -6.57
CA LEU A 244 16.02 17.87 -6.49
C LEU A 244 15.24 19.12 -6.06
N VAL A 245 13.93 19.18 -6.30
CA VAL A 245 13.12 20.39 -6.04
C VAL A 245 11.93 20.14 -5.14
N THR A 246 10.99 19.25 -5.49
CA THR A 246 9.73 19.19 -4.73
C THR A 246 9.83 18.50 -3.36
N SER A 247 10.93 17.77 -3.12
CA SER A 247 11.33 17.26 -1.80
C SER A 247 12.06 18.31 -0.94
N ARG A 248 12.30 19.53 -1.45
CA ARG A 248 13.05 20.59 -0.76
C ARG A 248 12.18 21.85 -0.62
N ASP A 249 11.46 21.96 0.49
CA ASP A 249 10.47 23.02 0.73
C ASP A 249 11.02 24.45 0.54
N GLU A 250 12.30 24.67 0.82
CA GLU A 250 13.04 25.91 0.61
C GLU A 250 13.02 26.42 -0.85
N LEU A 251 12.90 25.52 -1.83
CA LEU A 251 12.81 25.83 -3.26
C LEU A 251 11.36 26.07 -3.74
N LEU A 252 10.36 25.84 -2.89
CA LEU A 252 8.94 25.90 -3.25
C LEU A 252 8.23 27.20 -2.84
N GLY A 253 8.96 28.18 -2.31
CA GLY A 253 8.43 29.49 -1.89
C GLY A 253 8.03 30.45 -3.02
N SER A 254 7.37 29.97 -4.08
CA SER A 254 6.78 30.76 -5.16
C SER A 254 5.52 30.09 -5.74
N VAL A 255 4.75 30.81 -6.56
CA VAL A 255 3.61 30.24 -7.30
C VAL A 255 4.00 29.03 -8.14
N GLU A 256 5.15 29.07 -8.80
CA GLU A 256 5.66 27.94 -9.58
C GLU A 256 6.08 26.76 -8.71
N GLY A 257 6.54 27.00 -7.48
CA GLY A 257 6.75 25.96 -6.46
C GLY A 257 5.45 25.25 -6.07
N VAL A 258 4.35 26.00 -5.89
CA VAL A 258 3.01 25.43 -5.68
C VAL A 258 2.57 24.61 -6.90
N GLU A 259 2.75 25.13 -8.13
CA GLU A 259 2.46 24.37 -9.35
C GLU A 259 3.29 23.08 -9.44
N CYS A 260 4.57 23.08 -9.06
CA CYS A 260 5.39 21.87 -9.01
C CYS A 260 4.77 20.80 -8.09
N ALA A 261 4.34 21.18 -6.88
CA ALA A 261 3.72 20.24 -5.94
C ALA A 261 2.35 19.72 -6.46
N MET A 262 1.57 20.54 -7.17
CA MET A 262 0.33 20.10 -7.84
C MET A 262 0.63 19.12 -8.99
N LEU A 263 1.68 19.38 -9.77
CA LEU A 263 2.07 18.53 -10.92
C LEU A 263 2.68 17.21 -10.47
N GLU A 264 3.49 17.20 -9.40
CA GLU A 264 3.91 15.99 -8.68
C GLU A 264 2.69 15.17 -8.25
N GLY A 265 1.72 15.80 -7.59
CA GLY A 265 0.48 15.14 -7.17
C GLY A 265 -0.28 14.51 -8.34
N ASN A 266 -0.38 15.22 -9.47
CA ASN A 266 -1.04 14.70 -10.67
C ASN A 266 -0.27 13.54 -11.32
N TYR A 267 1.06 13.65 -11.39
CA TYR A 267 1.92 12.62 -11.95
C TYR A 267 1.85 11.31 -11.14
N GLU A 268 1.98 11.41 -9.81
CA GLU A 268 1.87 10.26 -8.91
C GLU A 268 0.45 9.68 -8.90
N ALA A 269 -0.59 10.52 -8.95
CA ALA A 269 -1.97 10.04 -9.10
C ALA A 269 -2.16 9.21 -10.37
N ASN A 270 -1.55 9.63 -11.49
CA ASN A 270 -1.61 8.93 -12.77
C ASN A 270 -0.78 7.63 -12.81
N ARG A 271 0.22 7.48 -11.91
CA ARG A 271 0.91 6.21 -11.66
C ARG A 271 0.07 5.22 -10.83
N GLY A 272 -1.04 5.67 -10.24
CA GLY A 272 -1.80 4.94 -9.24
C GLY A 272 -1.35 5.19 -7.80
N ASN A 273 -0.29 5.99 -7.60
CA ASN A 273 0.40 6.24 -6.33
C ASN A 273 -0.36 7.26 -5.46
N TYR A 274 -1.54 6.88 -4.98
CA TYR A 274 -2.51 7.83 -4.40
C TYR A 274 -2.07 8.47 -3.08
N CYS A 275 -1.37 7.76 -2.21
CA CYS A 275 -0.90 8.34 -0.95
C CYS A 275 0.20 9.39 -1.17
N PRO A 276 1.27 9.14 -1.96
CA PRO A 276 2.19 10.18 -2.42
C PRO A 276 1.49 11.35 -3.11
N ALA A 277 0.53 11.07 -3.99
CA ALA A 277 -0.24 12.11 -4.69
C ALA A 277 -1.00 13.04 -3.72
N TRP A 278 -1.72 12.47 -2.76
CA TRP A 278 -2.47 13.21 -1.74
C TRP A 278 -1.54 14.04 -0.84
N ILE A 279 -0.38 13.50 -0.46
CA ILE A 279 0.65 14.26 0.29
C ILE A 279 1.15 15.44 -0.54
N ALA A 280 1.42 15.26 -1.84
CA ALA A 280 1.85 16.35 -2.72
C ALA A 280 0.78 17.44 -2.90
N PHE A 281 -0.50 17.08 -3.01
CA PHE A 281 -1.61 18.05 -3.03
C PHE A 281 -1.76 18.79 -1.69
N ARG A 282 -1.58 18.10 -0.55
CA ARG A 282 -1.59 18.74 0.79
C ARG A 282 -0.38 19.66 1.01
N LYS A 283 0.78 19.31 0.47
CA LYS A 283 1.98 20.17 0.39
C LYS A 283 1.67 21.42 -0.44
N ALA A 284 1.09 21.27 -1.64
CA ALA A 284 0.67 22.40 -2.48
C ALA A 284 -0.33 23.33 -1.76
N MET A 285 -1.31 22.76 -1.05
CA MET A 285 -2.28 23.54 -0.25
C MET A 285 -1.61 24.33 0.87
N THR A 286 -0.72 23.69 1.64
CA THR A 286 0.04 24.34 2.72
C THR A 286 0.92 25.47 2.18
N LEU A 287 1.63 25.24 1.06
CA LEU A 287 2.46 26.26 0.40
C LEU A 287 1.63 27.44 -0.12
N ALA A 288 0.46 27.16 -0.74
CA ALA A 288 -0.48 28.19 -1.18
C ALA A 288 -1.07 29.00 -0.01
N GLN A 289 -1.26 28.37 1.16
CA GLN A 289 -1.65 29.07 2.38
C GLN A 289 -0.53 29.98 2.90
N VAL A 290 0.71 29.50 2.96
CA VAL A 290 1.91 30.27 3.37
C VAL A 290 2.15 31.47 2.45
N LEU A 291 1.96 31.31 1.14
CA LEU A 291 2.08 32.39 0.14
C LEU A 291 0.88 33.35 0.11
N GLY A 292 -0.19 33.08 0.87
CA GLY A 292 -1.38 33.92 0.93
C GLY A 292 -2.33 33.79 -0.28
N VAL A 293 -2.18 32.77 -1.12
CA VAL A 293 -3.00 32.54 -2.34
C VAL A 293 -4.49 32.41 -2.02
N HIS A 294 -4.82 31.81 -0.87
CA HIS A 294 -6.16 31.69 -0.32
C HIS A 294 -6.84 33.02 0.09
N ARG A 295 -6.13 34.16 0.01
CA ARG A 295 -6.64 35.47 0.45
C ARG A 295 -6.80 36.42 -0.74
N PRO A 296 -7.91 37.18 -0.82
CA PRO A 296 -8.05 38.21 -1.84
C PRO A 296 -6.98 39.30 -1.69
N ARG A 297 -6.41 39.75 -2.81
CA ARG A 297 -5.51 40.91 -2.91
C ARG A 297 -4.18 40.79 -2.14
N HIS A 298 -3.60 39.59 -2.05
CA HIS A 298 -2.23 39.40 -1.56
C HIS A 298 -1.19 39.56 -2.69
N SER A 299 0.00 40.07 -2.39
CA SER A 299 1.14 40.04 -3.34
C SER A 299 1.76 38.65 -3.34
N LEU A 300 1.86 38.01 -4.51
CA LEU A 300 2.42 36.67 -4.66
C LEU A 300 3.85 36.74 -5.21
N ARG A 301 4.73 35.87 -4.70
CA ARG A 301 6.07 35.66 -5.29
C ARG A 301 5.92 34.81 -6.55
N VAL A 302 6.06 35.44 -7.71
CA VAL A 302 6.07 34.83 -9.04
C VAL A 302 7.49 34.91 -9.60
N LEU A 303 8.02 33.80 -10.12
CA LEU A 303 9.38 33.74 -10.68
C LEU A 303 9.39 34.13 -12.17
N ASP A 304 8.36 33.76 -12.95
CA ASP A 304 8.21 34.24 -14.32
C ASP A 304 7.31 35.48 -14.37
N SER A 305 7.92 36.66 -14.34
CA SER A 305 7.24 37.97 -14.37
C SER A 305 6.41 38.24 -15.63
N ARG A 306 6.49 37.37 -16.65
CA ARG A 306 5.66 37.45 -17.86
C ARG A 306 4.27 36.81 -17.67
N ARG A 307 4.10 35.91 -16.68
CA ARG A 307 2.81 35.26 -16.42
C ARG A 307 1.91 36.14 -15.57
N LYS A 308 0.66 36.28 -16.03
CA LYS A 308 -0.47 36.60 -15.14
C LYS A 308 -0.81 35.35 -14.33
N VAL A 309 -1.12 35.52 -13.05
CA VAL A 309 -1.53 34.45 -12.14
C VAL A 309 -2.85 34.85 -11.51
N ASP A 310 -3.90 34.06 -11.75
CA ASP A 310 -5.14 34.14 -10.97
C ASP A 310 -4.99 33.32 -9.68
N SER A 311 -4.90 34.02 -8.55
CA SER A 311 -4.82 33.40 -7.23
C SER A 311 -6.12 32.71 -6.81
N SER A 312 -7.27 33.23 -7.24
CA SER A 312 -8.59 32.66 -6.95
C SER A 312 -8.75 31.32 -7.66
N PHE A 313 -8.42 31.27 -8.95
CA PHE A 313 -8.43 30.02 -9.72
C PHE A 313 -7.41 29.00 -9.20
N LEU A 314 -6.18 29.42 -8.88
CA LEU A 314 -5.14 28.52 -8.35
C LEU A 314 -5.59 27.90 -7.02
N TRP A 315 -6.11 28.71 -6.09
CA TRP A 315 -6.67 28.21 -4.83
C TRP A 315 -7.85 27.26 -5.05
N TYR A 316 -8.75 27.62 -5.98
CA TYR A 316 -9.88 26.79 -6.37
C TYR A 316 -9.43 25.40 -6.86
N ARG A 317 -8.46 25.33 -7.78
CA ARG A 317 -7.95 24.05 -8.32
C ARG A 317 -7.28 23.17 -7.26
N ILE A 318 -6.53 23.76 -6.33
CA ILE A 318 -5.90 23.03 -5.21
C ILE A 318 -6.96 22.33 -4.35
N VAL A 319 -7.99 23.06 -3.93
CA VAL A 319 -9.06 22.52 -3.07
C VAL A 319 -10.00 21.60 -3.85
N TYR A 320 -10.21 21.84 -5.16
CA TYR A 320 -10.93 20.92 -6.05
C TYR A 320 -10.30 19.52 -6.05
N VAL A 321 -9.00 19.44 -6.35
CA VAL A 321 -8.32 18.15 -6.44
C VAL A 321 -8.26 17.46 -5.09
N ASP A 322 -8.01 18.20 -4.01
CA ASP A 322 -8.05 17.65 -2.66
C ASP A 322 -9.41 17.01 -2.33
N ARG A 323 -10.53 17.69 -2.59
CA ARG A 323 -11.86 17.15 -2.28
C ARG A 323 -12.22 15.92 -3.10
N PHE A 324 -11.91 15.90 -4.40
CA PHE A 324 -12.15 14.72 -5.23
C PHE A 324 -11.26 13.53 -4.82
N MET A 325 -10.00 13.78 -4.45
CA MET A 325 -9.12 12.75 -3.87
C MET A 325 -9.64 12.24 -2.51
N CYS A 326 -10.16 13.13 -1.66
CA CYS A 326 -10.73 12.79 -0.36
C CYS A 326 -11.99 11.92 -0.46
N LEU A 327 -12.88 12.22 -1.43
CA LEU A 327 -14.03 11.39 -1.76
C LEU A 327 -13.60 10.00 -2.24
N MET A 328 -12.61 9.92 -3.13
CA MET A 328 -12.08 8.67 -3.64
C MET A 328 -11.38 7.83 -2.56
N MET A 329 -10.64 8.46 -1.64
CA MET A 329 -9.72 7.76 -0.73
C MET A 329 -10.29 7.44 0.65
N GLY A 330 -11.45 7.99 1.05
CA GLY A 330 -11.94 7.86 2.42
C GLY A 330 -11.13 8.72 3.40
N ARG A 331 -10.93 10.01 3.09
CA ARG A 331 -10.08 10.94 3.85
C ARG A 331 -10.77 12.29 4.06
N PRO A 332 -10.59 12.98 5.21
CA PRO A 332 -11.17 14.29 5.44
C PRO A 332 -10.51 15.38 4.59
N GLN A 333 -11.29 16.37 4.14
CA GLN A 333 -10.81 17.51 3.34
C GLN A 333 -9.79 18.39 4.08
N GLY A 334 -8.91 19.06 3.34
CA GLY A 334 -7.86 19.93 3.87
C GLY A 334 -8.28 21.39 4.06
N SER A 335 -9.41 21.78 3.46
CA SER A 335 -9.95 23.13 3.55
C SER A 335 -11.48 23.10 3.61
N MET A 336 -12.03 23.78 4.61
CA MET A 336 -13.47 24.04 4.74
C MET A 336 -13.93 25.24 3.91
N ASP A 337 -13.06 25.82 3.07
CA ASP A 337 -13.39 27.02 2.29
C ASP A 337 -14.46 26.74 1.23
N ARG A 338 -15.54 27.52 1.30
CA ARG A 338 -16.71 27.45 0.41
C ARG A 338 -16.84 28.66 -0.51
N SER A 339 -15.86 29.58 -0.49
CA SER A 339 -15.84 30.82 -1.28
C SER A 339 -16.12 30.61 -2.78
N MET A 340 -15.72 29.46 -3.33
CA MET A 340 -15.95 29.05 -4.72
C MET A 340 -17.43 29.02 -5.13
N GLY A 341 -18.33 28.73 -4.18
CA GLY A 341 -19.78 28.67 -4.41
C GLY A 341 -20.51 29.96 -4.08
N SER A 342 -19.79 31.09 -3.92
CA SER A 342 -20.41 32.40 -3.71
C SER A 342 -20.86 33.03 -5.03
N ASP A 343 -22.03 33.67 -5.03
CA ASP A 343 -22.65 34.29 -6.21
C ASP A 343 -21.65 35.16 -6.99
N ALA A 344 -20.89 36.01 -6.31
CA ALA A 344 -19.91 36.90 -6.93
C ALA A 344 -18.74 36.19 -7.66
N VAL A 345 -18.43 34.94 -7.31
CA VAL A 345 -17.44 34.11 -8.03
C VAL A 345 -18.09 33.33 -9.16
N MET A 346 -19.35 32.90 -8.96
CA MET A 346 -20.13 32.15 -9.95
C MET A 346 -20.54 33.05 -11.14
N ASP A 347 -21.07 34.24 -10.86
CA ASP A 347 -21.53 35.23 -11.86
C ASP A 347 -20.41 35.71 -12.81
N ALA A 348 -19.14 35.55 -12.40
CA ALA A 348 -17.97 35.99 -13.14
C ALA A 348 -17.29 34.87 -13.97
N ASP A 349 -17.77 33.63 -13.88
CA ASP A 349 -17.16 32.46 -14.54
C ASP A 349 -18.03 31.96 -15.72
N THR A 350 -17.41 31.14 -16.57
CA THR A 350 -18.08 30.38 -17.63
C THR A 350 -19.09 29.38 -17.08
N PRO A 351 -20.13 28.95 -17.82
CA PRO A 351 -21.08 27.93 -17.36
C PRO A 351 -20.41 26.60 -16.93
N LEU A 352 -19.32 26.23 -17.61
CA LEU A 352 -18.52 25.06 -17.23
C LEU A 352 -17.74 25.30 -15.93
N GLY A 353 -17.12 26.46 -15.75
CA GLY A 353 -16.44 26.84 -14.50
C GLY A 353 -17.41 26.94 -13.32
N GLN A 354 -18.61 27.48 -13.53
CA GLN A 354 -19.73 27.45 -12.57
C GLN A 354 -20.04 26.00 -12.14
N LEU A 355 -20.27 25.10 -13.10
CA LEU A 355 -20.54 23.68 -12.82
C LEU A 355 -19.42 23.05 -11.97
N GLU A 356 -18.15 23.23 -12.35
CA GLU A 356 -17.02 22.63 -11.63
C GLU A 356 -16.79 23.24 -10.23
N ARG A 357 -16.98 24.55 -10.05
CA ARG A 357 -16.94 25.20 -8.73
C ARG A 357 -18.05 24.71 -7.83
N PHE A 358 -19.26 24.54 -8.37
CA PHE A 358 -20.39 24.05 -7.63
C PHE A 358 -20.24 22.56 -7.28
N HIS A 359 -19.65 21.75 -8.17
CA HIS A 359 -19.18 20.39 -7.85
C HIS A 359 -18.20 20.39 -6.66
N CYS A 360 -17.24 21.33 -6.63
CA CYS A 360 -16.29 21.45 -5.53
C CYS A 360 -16.94 21.84 -4.19
N PHE A 361 -17.97 22.68 -4.24
CA PHE A 361 -18.80 23.04 -3.09
C PHE A 361 -19.64 21.85 -2.59
N ILE A 362 -20.28 21.12 -3.50
CA ILE A 362 -21.04 19.89 -3.18
C ILE A 362 -20.12 18.82 -2.58
N ALA A 363 -18.92 18.61 -3.13
CA ALA A 363 -17.95 17.65 -2.61
C ALA A 363 -17.60 17.90 -1.13
N SER A 364 -17.51 19.17 -0.70
CA SER A 364 -17.35 19.54 0.72
C SER A 364 -18.49 19.01 1.57
N GLN A 365 -19.74 19.23 1.14
CA GLN A 365 -20.93 18.79 1.88
C GLN A 365 -21.07 17.26 1.92
N ILE A 366 -20.71 16.55 0.85
CA ILE A 366 -20.68 15.08 0.84
C ILE A 366 -19.63 14.56 1.83
N LEU A 367 -18.44 15.16 1.87
CA LEU A 367 -17.39 14.79 2.82
C LEU A 367 -17.83 15.03 4.27
N GLU A 368 -18.37 16.20 4.59
CA GLU A 368 -18.89 16.50 5.93
C GLU A 368 -20.06 15.60 6.34
N ARG A 369 -20.92 15.21 5.38
CA ARG A 369 -21.99 14.22 5.60
C ARG A 369 -21.43 12.83 5.87
N ASN A 370 -20.30 12.47 5.25
CA ASN A 370 -19.62 11.18 5.47
C ASN A 370 -18.82 11.15 6.79
N ASP A 371 -18.25 12.29 7.23
CA ASP A 371 -17.57 12.46 8.52
C ASP A 371 -18.55 12.54 9.71
N ALA A 372 -19.85 12.78 9.48
CA ALA A 372 -20.86 12.84 10.52
C ALA A 372 -21.23 11.43 11.07
N GLU A 373 -21.45 11.33 12.39
CA GLU A 373 -21.79 10.07 13.08
C GLU A 373 -23.02 9.33 12.50
N SER A 374 -23.94 10.05 11.84
CA SER A 374 -25.04 9.43 11.12
C SER A 374 -25.36 10.13 9.79
N CYS A 375 -25.51 9.33 8.74
CA CYS A 375 -25.89 9.82 7.42
C CYS A 375 -27.37 10.25 7.40
N SER A 376 -27.60 11.57 7.50
CA SER A 376 -28.93 12.20 7.47
C SER A 376 -29.60 12.13 6.10
N ALA A 377 -30.86 11.71 6.11
CA ALA A 377 -31.75 11.65 4.95
C ALA A 377 -31.99 13.04 4.35
N ASP A 378 -32.30 14.03 5.19
CA ASP A 378 -32.62 15.40 4.76
C ASP A 378 -31.38 16.10 4.19
N THR A 379 -30.22 15.92 4.82
CA THR A 379 -28.94 16.42 4.28
C THR A 379 -28.64 15.81 2.91
N THR A 380 -28.89 14.51 2.73
CA THR A 380 -28.70 13.83 1.45
C THR A 380 -29.67 14.38 0.39
N GLN A 381 -30.94 14.59 0.71
CA GLN A 381 -31.93 15.18 -0.21
C GLN A 381 -31.61 16.64 -0.59
N ASN A 382 -31.10 17.44 0.36
CA ASN A 382 -30.68 18.81 0.09
C ASN A 382 -29.46 18.86 -0.85
N ILE A 383 -28.47 17.97 -0.66
CA ILE A 383 -27.31 17.89 -1.56
C ILE A 383 -27.74 17.39 -2.96
N ASP A 384 -28.67 16.44 -3.06
CA ASP A 384 -29.24 16.01 -4.36
C ASP A 384 -29.97 17.15 -5.07
N TYR A 385 -30.78 17.92 -4.36
CA TYR A 385 -31.44 19.10 -4.92
C TYR A 385 -30.42 20.11 -5.46
N GLN A 386 -29.31 20.33 -4.74
CA GLN A 386 -28.21 21.17 -5.19
C GLN A 386 -27.47 20.57 -6.40
N LEU A 387 -27.24 19.25 -6.47
CA LEU A 387 -26.69 18.59 -7.67
C LEU A 387 -27.60 18.80 -8.89
N ARG A 388 -28.92 18.65 -8.74
CA ARG A 388 -29.88 18.92 -9.82
C ARG A 388 -29.85 20.39 -10.25
N LYS A 389 -29.71 21.33 -9.31
CA LYS A 389 -29.50 22.76 -9.62
C LYS A 389 -28.18 23.02 -10.33
N ALA A 390 -27.10 22.32 -9.97
CA ALA A 390 -25.83 22.40 -10.66
C ALA A 390 -25.95 21.97 -12.14
N ALA A 391 -26.76 20.95 -12.43
CA ALA A 391 -26.97 20.48 -13.79
C ALA A 391 -27.63 21.53 -14.71
N GLU A 392 -28.39 22.48 -14.14
CA GLU A 392 -29.05 23.57 -14.87
C GLU A 392 -28.07 24.65 -15.37
N PHE A 393 -26.81 24.67 -14.91
CA PHE A 393 -25.77 25.54 -15.51
C PHE A 393 -25.43 25.16 -16.96
N MET A 394 -25.66 23.90 -17.35
CA MET A 394 -25.39 23.41 -18.71
C MET A 394 -26.70 23.08 -19.45
N PRO A 395 -26.80 23.38 -20.75
CA PRO A 395 -28.01 23.09 -21.53
C PRO A 395 -28.25 21.58 -21.67
N SER A 396 -29.49 21.18 -21.90
CA SER A 396 -29.91 19.76 -21.99
C SER A 396 -29.09 18.96 -22.99
N GLU A 397 -28.75 19.57 -24.11
CA GLU A 397 -28.01 18.95 -25.22
C GLU A 397 -26.55 18.67 -24.81
N TRP A 398 -26.01 19.45 -23.87
CA TRP A 398 -24.66 19.25 -23.32
C TRP A 398 -24.58 17.97 -22.49
N TRP A 399 -25.67 17.52 -21.85
CA TRP A 399 -25.69 16.29 -21.06
C TRP A 399 -25.67 15.00 -21.90
N MET A 400 -25.99 15.09 -23.19
CA MET A 400 -25.85 13.96 -24.13
C MET A 400 -24.40 13.46 -24.21
N VAL A 401 -24.23 12.18 -24.54
CA VAL A 401 -22.92 11.60 -24.84
C VAL A 401 -22.42 12.18 -26.17
N PRO A 402 -21.25 12.85 -26.21
CA PRO A 402 -20.72 13.43 -27.43
C PRO A 402 -20.45 12.39 -28.54
N ASN A 403 -20.62 12.79 -29.80
CA ASN A 403 -20.33 11.95 -30.94
C ASN A 403 -18.82 11.89 -31.21
N ALA A 404 -18.30 10.70 -31.53
CA ALA A 404 -16.91 10.50 -31.93
C ALA A 404 -16.51 11.28 -33.20
N ALA A 405 -17.50 11.71 -34.00
CA ALA A 405 -17.31 12.56 -35.19
C ALA A 405 -17.23 14.06 -34.89
N GLU A 406 -17.41 14.51 -33.64
CA GLU A 406 -17.22 15.93 -33.27
C GLU A 406 -15.73 16.33 -33.43
N PRO A 407 -15.43 17.46 -34.10
CA PRO A 407 -14.07 17.82 -34.50
C PRO A 407 -13.18 18.29 -33.34
N GLU A 408 -13.77 18.86 -32.28
CA GLU A 408 -13.07 19.43 -31.14
C GLU A 408 -12.81 18.35 -30.07
N VAL A 409 -11.79 17.53 -30.30
CA VAL A 409 -11.44 16.37 -29.46
C VAL A 409 -11.22 16.76 -27.99
N VAL A 410 -10.55 17.88 -27.73
CA VAL A 410 -10.27 18.40 -26.38
C VAL A 410 -11.56 18.72 -25.65
N ASP A 411 -12.39 19.60 -26.22
CA ASP A 411 -13.62 20.09 -25.61
C ASP A 411 -14.63 18.96 -25.39
N ARG A 412 -14.69 18.00 -26.33
CA ARG A 412 -15.42 16.73 -26.20
C ARG A 412 -14.98 15.93 -24.97
N GLU A 413 -13.69 15.84 -24.72
CA GLU A 413 -13.14 15.09 -23.59
C GLU A 413 -13.30 15.85 -22.27
N ILE A 414 -13.13 17.19 -22.23
CA ILE A 414 -13.41 18.01 -21.03
C ILE A 414 -14.87 17.78 -20.62
N ARG A 415 -15.79 17.84 -21.59
CA ARG A 415 -17.21 17.53 -21.41
C ARG A 415 -17.44 16.13 -20.84
N LEU A 416 -16.84 15.08 -21.41
CA LEU A 416 -16.94 13.71 -20.89
C LEU A 416 -16.44 13.60 -19.44
N VAL A 417 -15.28 14.20 -19.11
CA VAL A 417 -14.72 14.20 -17.75
C VAL A 417 -15.66 14.92 -16.77
N CYS A 418 -16.18 16.09 -17.13
CA CYS A 418 -17.06 16.88 -16.26
C CYS A 418 -18.41 16.20 -16.03
N GLN A 419 -18.98 15.56 -17.05
CA GLN A 419 -20.16 14.71 -16.92
C GLN A 419 -19.88 13.53 -15.98
N ILE A 420 -18.77 12.80 -16.16
CA ILE A 420 -18.39 11.67 -15.28
C ILE A 420 -18.24 12.15 -13.82
N ASN A 421 -17.61 13.31 -13.58
CA ASN A 421 -17.47 13.87 -12.25
C ASN A 421 -18.84 14.24 -11.63
N HIS A 422 -19.78 14.77 -12.41
CA HIS A 422 -21.14 15.07 -11.95
C HIS A 422 -21.86 13.81 -11.46
N TYR A 423 -21.96 12.78 -12.30
CA TYR A 423 -22.56 11.50 -11.93
C TYR A 423 -21.77 10.77 -10.83
N GLY A 424 -20.44 10.99 -10.77
CA GLY A 424 -19.58 10.50 -9.69
C GLY A 424 -19.98 11.06 -8.32
N LEU A 425 -20.29 12.36 -8.23
CA LEU A 425 -20.83 12.98 -7.01
C LEU A 425 -22.22 12.42 -6.66
N ILE A 426 -23.10 12.20 -7.63
CA ILE A 426 -24.40 11.54 -7.41
C ILE A 426 -24.21 10.13 -6.82
N ASN A 427 -23.27 9.34 -7.35
CA ASN A 427 -22.91 8.05 -6.76
C ASN A 427 -22.39 8.21 -5.32
N GLN A 428 -21.37 9.03 -5.08
CA GLN A 428 -20.82 9.25 -3.72
C GLN A 428 -21.87 9.74 -2.71
N LEU A 429 -22.86 10.51 -3.16
CA LEU A 429 -23.99 10.92 -2.33
C LEU A 429 -24.90 9.74 -1.94
N HIS A 430 -25.29 8.89 -2.89
CA HIS A 430 -26.31 7.86 -2.68
C HIS A 430 -25.80 6.46 -2.27
N ILE A 431 -24.50 6.18 -2.41
CA ILE A 431 -23.90 4.89 -2.01
C ILE A 431 -24.30 4.45 -0.59
N PRO A 432 -24.30 5.29 0.47
CA PRO A 432 -24.77 4.89 1.82
C PRO A 432 -26.16 4.26 1.86
N TYR A 433 -27.08 4.69 1.01
CA TYR A 433 -28.45 4.18 0.98
C TYR A 433 -28.56 2.97 0.05
N MET A 434 -27.84 2.96 -1.07
CA MET A 434 -27.72 1.79 -1.94
C MET A 434 -27.17 0.57 -1.17
N LEU A 435 -26.15 0.79 -0.33
CA LEU A 435 -25.49 -0.20 0.51
C LEU A 435 -26.21 -0.51 1.84
N ARG A 436 -27.38 0.09 2.14
CA ARG A 436 -28.16 -0.33 3.32
C ARG A 436 -29.03 -1.55 2.98
N PHE A 437 -28.92 -2.59 3.80
CA PHE A 437 -29.66 -3.86 3.66
C PHE A 437 -30.78 -4.04 4.70
N ALA A 438 -30.93 -3.12 5.66
CA ALA A 438 -31.93 -3.17 6.72
C ALA A 438 -33.13 -2.22 6.49
N ASN A 439 -34.28 -2.58 7.07
CA ASN A 439 -35.64 -2.05 6.78
C ASN A 439 -35.93 -0.62 7.29
N ALA A 440 -35.02 0.34 7.09
CA ALA A 440 -35.27 1.75 7.39
C ALA A 440 -35.62 2.54 6.11
N GLU A 441 -36.85 3.06 6.05
CA GLU A 441 -37.38 3.99 5.05
C GLU A 441 -37.33 3.54 3.56
N GLN A 442 -38.24 2.63 3.21
CA GLN A 442 -38.43 2.07 1.85
C GLN A 442 -38.33 3.09 0.69
N LYS A 443 -38.88 4.31 0.86
CA LYS A 443 -39.02 5.30 -0.21
C LYS A 443 -37.70 5.97 -0.60
N LEU A 444 -36.95 6.53 0.36
CA LEU A 444 -35.66 7.17 0.08
C LEU A 444 -34.60 6.14 -0.33
N HIS A 445 -34.69 4.93 0.22
CA HIS A 445 -33.88 3.79 -0.20
C HIS A 445 -34.09 3.47 -1.69
N THR A 446 -35.35 3.30 -2.12
CA THR A 446 -35.71 3.00 -3.51
C THR A 446 -35.32 4.14 -4.47
N TYR A 447 -35.49 5.41 -4.07
CA TYR A 447 -35.00 6.55 -4.83
C TYR A 447 -33.47 6.49 -5.00
N SER A 448 -32.73 6.39 -3.90
CA SER A 448 -31.26 6.38 -3.92
C SER A 448 -30.68 5.21 -4.72
N HIS A 449 -31.29 4.03 -4.61
CA HIS A 449 -30.92 2.85 -5.41
C HIS A 449 -31.12 3.12 -6.91
N THR A 450 -32.26 3.70 -7.31
CA THR A 450 -32.56 4.03 -8.71
C THR A 450 -31.62 5.10 -9.26
N THR A 451 -31.43 6.20 -8.50
CA THR A 451 -30.54 7.31 -8.84
C THR A 451 -29.09 6.85 -8.99
N CYS A 452 -28.57 6.04 -8.06
CA CYS A 452 -27.22 5.51 -8.09
C CYS A 452 -26.97 4.55 -9.28
N ILE A 453 -27.93 3.66 -9.61
CA ILE A 453 -27.80 2.79 -10.77
C ILE A 453 -27.84 3.59 -12.08
N ASN A 454 -28.71 4.59 -12.17
CA ASN A 454 -28.78 5.45 -13.36
C ASN A 454 -27.49 6.27 -13.51
N ALA A 455 -27.00 6.94 -12.46
CA ALA A 455 -25.70 7.63 -12.49
C ALA A 455 -24.54 6.69 -12.87
N SER A 456 -24.57 5.45 -12.39
CA SER A 456 -23.60 4.42 -12.77
C SER A 456 -23.64 4.07 -14.26
N ARG A 457 -24.83 3.94 -14.86
CA ARG A 457 -24.98 3.76 -16.33
C ARG A 457 -24.45 4.96 -17.10
N GLU A 458 -24.73 6.17 -16.62
CA GLU A 458 -24.27 7.40 -17.25
C GLU A 458 -22.72 7.50 -17.23
N ILE A 459 -22.07 7.12 -16.12
CA ILE A 459 -20.60 7.02 -16.01
C ILE A 459 -20.06 5.97 -16.98
N LEU A 460 -20.55 4.72 -16.95
CA LEU A 460 -20.02 3.65 -17.79
C LEU A 460 -20.17 3.97 -19.28
N THR A 461 -21.29 4.55 -19.69
CA THR A 461 -21.53 4.93 -21.10
C THR A 461 -20.53 5.98 -21.58
N ARG A 462 -20.23 6.98 -20.74
CA ARG A 462 -19.27 8.06 -21.04
C ARG A 462 -17.82 7.57 -20.98
N TYR A 463 -17.50 6.69 -20.05
CA TYR A 463 -16.21 6.01 -20.01
C TYR A 463 -15.97 5.14 -21.25
N VAL A 464 -17.00 4.45 -21.75
CA VAL A 464 -16.91 3.70 -23.02
C VAL A 464 -16.69 4.65 -24.21
N ALA A 465 -17.37 5.80 -24.26
CA ALA A 465 -17.12 6.82 -25.28
C ALA A 465 -15.70 7.42 -25.21
N LEU A 466 -15.20 7.67 -24.00
CA LEU A 466 -13.83 8.12 -23.76
C LEU A 466 -12.80 7.07 -24.21
N GLY A 467 -13.01 5.79 -23.89
CA GLY A 467 -12.15 4.69 -24.30
C GLY A 467 -12.16 4.37 -25.80
N ASN A 468 -13.19 4.81 -26.53
CA ASN A 468 -13.21 4.79 -28.00
C ASN A 468 -12.45 5.98 -28.62
N SER A 469 -12.22 7.06 -27.85
CA SER A 469 -11.40 8.20 -28.26
C SER A 469 -9.93 7.85 -28.10
N ASN A 470 -9.19 7.85 -29.21
CA ASN A 470 -8.00 7.02 -29.43
C ASN A 470 -6.72 7.39 -28.63
N GLY A 471 -6.79 8.26 -27.61
CA GLY A 471 -5.61 8.80 -26.91
C GLY A 471 -5.71 9.15 -25.42
N VAL A 472 -6.89 9.29 -24.79
CA VAL A 472 -7.00 10.00 -23.48
C VAL A 472 -7.48 9.13 -22.30
N ALA A 473 -7.87 7.89 -22.53
CA ALA A 473 -8.19 6.93 -21.46
C ALA A 473 -6.98 6.50 -20.58
N TYR A 474 -5.84 7.20 -20.67
CA TYR A 474 -4.62 6.96 -19.90
C TYR A 474 -4.35 8.02 -18.81
N THR A 475 -5.15 9.09 -18.73
CA THR A 475 -4.71 10.34 -18.07
C THR A 475 -5.40 10.70 -16.75
N CYS A 476 -6.38 9.91 -16.27
CA CYS A 476 -7.14 10.27 -15.05
C CYS A 476 -7.64 9.05 -14.24
N ARG A 477 -6.93 8.70 -13.17
CA ARG A 477 -7.31 7.56 -12.32
C ARG A 477 -8.55 7.79 -11.45
N VAL A 478 -8.96 9.04 -11.25
CA VAL A 478 -10.25 9.36 -10.60
C VAL A 478 -11.43 8.84 -11.46
N ILE A 479 -11.31 8.91 -12.78
CA ILE A 479 -12.32 8.36 -13.71
C ILE A 479 -12.33 6.84 -13.67
N ASP A 480 -11.16 6.20 -13.61
CA ASP A 480 -11.07 4.74 -13.47
C ASP A 480 -11.70 4.27 -12.16
N PHE A 481 -11.51 5.00 -11.06
CA PHE A 481 -12.15 4.72 -9.78
C PHE A 481 -13.68 4.89 -9.83
N PHE A 482 -14.20 5.97 -10.43
CA PHE A 482 -15.65 6.15 -10.59
C PHE A 482 -16.24 5.10 -11.53
N THR A 483 -15.51 4.67 -12.56
CA THR A 483 -15.90 3.58 -13.47
C THR A 483 -15.97 2.25 -12.73
N LEU A 484 -14.92 1.89 -11.98
CA LEU A 484 -14.87 0.71 -11.13
C LEU A 484 -16.03 0.71 -10.13
N SER A 485 -16.20 1.80 -9.38
CA SER A 485 -17.29 1.96 -8.42
C SER A 485 -18.66 1.78 -9.06
N SER A 486 -18.89 2.38 -10.23
CA SER A 486 -20.16 2.28 -10.98
C SER A 486 -20.47 0.86 -11.46
N ALA A 487 -19.46 0.16 -11.97
CA ALA A 487 -19.61 -1.24 -12.37
C ALA A 487 -19.86 -2.16 -11.17
N LEU A 488 -19.16 -1.93 -10.04
CA LEU A 488 -19.43 -2.64 -8.78
C LEU A 488 -20.87 -2.43 -8.32
N LEU A 489 -21.35 -1.18 -8.28
CA LEU A 489 -22.71 -0.85 -7.82
C LEU A 489 -23.80 -1.48 -8.70
N ILE A 490 -23.62 -1.51 -10.02
CA ILE A 490 -24.53 -2.20 -10.95
C ILE A 490 -24.55 -3.72 -10.68
N LEU A 491 -23.38 -4.36 -10.55
CA LEU A 491 -23.30 -5.80 -10.32
C LEU A 491 -23.88 -6.21 -8.96
N LEU A 492 -23.60 -5.43 -7.91
CA LEU A 492 -24.19 -5.62 -6.58
C LEU A 492 -25.73 -5.44 -6.59
N ALA A 493 -26.24 -4.48 -7.35
CA ALA A 493 -27.68 -4.28 -7.50
C ALA A 493 -28.34 -5.49 -8.19
N HIS A 494 -27.75 -6.04 -9.25
CA HIS A 494 -28.25 -7.26 -9.91
C HIS A 494 -28.17 -8.50 -9.01
N LEU A 495 -27.06 -8.72 -8.31
CA LEU A 495 -26.93 -9.78 -7.31
C LEU A 495 -28.03 -9.70 -6.24
N ARG A 496 -28.36 -8.50 -5.76
CA ARG A 496 -29.48 -8.28 -4.83
C ARG A 496 -30.84 -8.64 -5.42
N GLN A 497 -31.10 -8.38 -6.71
CA GLN A 497 -32.37 -8.78 -7.34
C GLN A 497 -32.54 -10.31 -7.39
N HIS A 498 -31.45 -11.08 -7.50
CA HIS A 498 -31.49 -12.54 -7.47
C HIS A 498 -31.71 -13.15 -6.07
N THR A 499 -31.68 -12.32 -5.02
CA THR A 499 -32.00 -12.71 -3.63
C THR A 499 -33.43 -12.37 -3.19
N LEU A 500 -34.24 -11.75 -4.07
CA LEU A 500 -35.62 -11.35 -3.76
C LEU A 500 -36.52 -12.56 -3.49
N THR A 501 -37.53 -12.36 -2.66
CA THR A 501 -38.48 -13.40 -2.28
C THR A 501 -39.53 -13.64 -3.39
N PRO A 502 -40.10 -14.86 -3.50
CA PRO A 502 -41.12 -15.15 -4.50
C PRO A 502 -42.36 -14.24 -4.33
N GLY A 503 -42.55 -13.32 -5.28
CA GLY A 503 -43.63 -12.32 -5.27
C GLY A 503 -43.16 -10.86 -5.33
N GLU A 504 -41.87 -10.60 -5.11
CA GLU A 504 -41.28 -9.27 -5.28
C GLU A 504 -40.90 -8.99 -6.74
N PHE A 505 -41.10 -7.75 -7.20
CA PHE A 505 -40.81 -7.36 -8.59
C PHE A 505 -39.32 -7.05 -8.78
N ASN A 506 -38.66 -7.76 -9.70
CA ASN A 506 -37.31 -7.43 -10.16
C ASN A 506 -37.33 -6.21 -11.09
N ASN A 507 -37.04 -5.04 -10.53
CA ASN A 507 -37.07 -3.76 -11.24
C ASN A 507 -35.91 -3.54 -12.23
N LEU A 508 -34.93 -4.46 -12.27
CA LEU A 508 -33.77 -4.40 -13.17
C LEU A 508 -33.76 -5.50 -14.26
N ALA A 509 -34.79 -6.35 -14.29
CA ALA A 509 -34.83 -7.54 -15.14
C ALA A 509 -34.62 -7.24 -16.64
N HIS A 510 -35.24 -6.16 -17.15
CA HIS A 510 -35.12 -5.76 -18.55
C HIS A 510 -33.83 -5.01 -18.86
N GLN A 511 -33.20 -4.39 -17.86
CA GLN A 511 -31.97 -3.62 -17.99
C GLN A 511 -30.72 -4.51 -17.90
N ARG A 512 -30.83 -5.67 -17.24
CA ARG A 512 -29.73 -6.61 -16.97
C ARG A 512 -28.81 -6.88 -18.17
N GLN A 513 -29.34 -7.15 -19.35
CA GLN A 513 -28.50 -7.48 -20.52
C GLN A 513 -27.72 -6.25 -21.02
N GLY A 514 -28.34 -5.06 -21.00
CA GLY A 514 -27.66 -3.80 -21.31
C GLY A 514 -26.59 -3.45 -20.29
N ASP A 515 -26.91 -3.59 -19.00
CA ASP A 515 -26.00 -3.35 -17.88
C ASP A 515 -24.78 -4.27 -17.93
N ARG A 516 -24.98 -5.60 -18.13
CA ARG A 516 -23.88 -6.55 -18.35
C ARG A 516 -23.04 -6.16 -19.57
N GLY A 517 -23.67 -5.77 -20.68
CA GLY A 517 -22.96 -5.31 -21.87
C GLY A 517 -22.09 -4.07 -21.64
N LEU A 518 -22.60 -3.09 -20.90
CA LEU A 518 -21.84 -1.90 -20.48
C LEU A 518 -20.67 -2.25 -19.58
N VAL A 519 -20.87 -3.12 -18.57
CA VAL A 519 -19.82 -3.59 -17.67
C VAL A 519 -18.74 -4.36 -18.43
N SER A 520 -19.10 -5.31 -19.29
CA SER A 520 -18.14 -6.00 -20.16
C SER A 520 -17.34 -5.04 -21.03
N LYS A 521 -17.99 -3.99 -21.57
CA LYS A 521 -17.30 -3.00 -22.40
C LYS A 521 -16.35 -2.10 -21.60
N ALA A 522 -16.68 -1.82 -20.34
CA ALA A 522 -15.78 -1.15 -19.42
C ALA A 522 -14.58 -2.04 -19.06
N ILE A 523 -14.80 -3.34 -18.81
CA ILE A 523 -13.74 -4.34 -18.58
C ILE A 523 -12.80 -4.42 -19.79
N ASP A 524 -13.33 -4.56 -21.02
CA ASP A 524 -12.54 -4.53 -22.27
C ASP A 524 -11.61 -3.31 -22.33
N ASN A 525 -12.12 -2.13 -21.96
CA ASN A 525 -11.36 -0.88 -22.02
C ASN A 525 -10.31 -0.84 -20.90
N LEU A 526 -10.66 -1.19 -19.66
CA LEU A 526 -9.70 -1.33 -18.55
C LEU A 526 -8.57 -2.32 -18.92
N GLN A 527 -8.87 -3.47 -19.51
CA GLN A 527 -7.86 -4.45 -19.93
C GLN A 527 -6.92 -3.90 -21.03
N LYS A 528 -7.45 -3.16 -22.02
CA LYS A 528 -6.61 -2.49 -23.03
C LYS A 528 -5.69 -1.44 -22.40
N ILE A 529 -6.22 -0.63 -21.48
CA ILE A 529 -5.46 0.40 -20.78
C ILE A 529 -4.37 -0.24 -19.92
N ALA A 530 -4.69 -1.26 -19.13
CA ALA A 530 -3.73 -2.03 -18.33
C ALA A 530 -2.64 -2.66 -19.20
N TRP A 531 -3.01 -3.24 -20.36
CA TRP A 531 -2.04 -3.82 -21.29
C TRP A 531 -1.10 -2.76 -21.89
N ALA A 532 -1.61 -1.58 -22.26
CA ALA A 532 -0.78 -0.54 -22.88
C ALA A 532 0.07 0.27 -21.87
N SER A 533 -0.46 0.52 -20.67
CA SER A 533 0.22 1.25 -19.58
C SER A 533 1.08 0.37 -18.67
N GLN A 534 0.93 -0.97 -18.76
CA GLN A 534 1.47 -1.96 -17.82
C GLN A 534 0.98 -1.77 -16.36
N ASP A 535 -0.19 -1.16 -16.19
CA ASP A 535 -0.74 -0.85 -14.88
C ASP A 535 -1.40 -2.07 -14.19
N ARG A 536 -0.91 -2.39 -13.00
CA ARG A 536 -1.37 -3.54 -12.19
C ARG A 536 -2.66 -3.28 -11.43
N ILE A 537 -3.01 -2.02 -11.15
CA ILE A 537 -4.21 -1.64 -10.43
C ILE A 537 -5.42 -1.79 -11.35
N ILE A 538 -5.35 -1.23 -12.57
CA ILE A 538 -6.37 -1.37 -13.61
C ILE A 538 -6.56 -2.85 -13.99
N ALA A 539 -5.48 -3.64 -14.06
CA ALA A 539 -5.56 -5.09 -14.26
C ALA A 539 -6.35 -5.79 -13.13
N LYS A 540 -6.08 -5.46 -11.85
CA LYS A 540 -6.85 -5.97 -10.69
C LYS A 540 -8.30 -5.50 -10.71
N SER A 541 -8.57 -4.25 -11.10
CA SER A 541 -9.92 -3.70 -11.24
C SER A 541 -10.73 -4.47 -12.28
N ALA A 542 -10.14 -4.75 -13.45
CA ALA A 542 -10.77 -5.55 -14.49
C ALA A 542 -11.05 -7.00 -14.02
N ASP A 543 -10.08 -7.62 -13.34
CA ASP A 543 -10.23 -8.98 -12.78
C ASP A 543 -11.34 -9.08 -11.70
N LEU A 544 -11.41 -8.10 -10.77
CA LEU A 544 -12.49 -8.04 -9.78
C LEU A 544 -13.87 -7.93 -10.45
N LEU A 545 -13.99 -7.06 -11.46
CA LEU A 545 -15.24 -6.87 -12.20
C LEU A 545 -15.62 -8.11 -13.02
N SER A 546 -14.66 -8.79 -13.66
CA SER A 546 -14.92 -10.08 -14.32
C SER A 546 -15.45 -11.12 -13.35
N ARG A 547 -14.80 -11.31 -12.19
CA ARG A 547 -15.25 -12.28 -11.18
C ARG A 547 -16.66 -11.97 -10.66
N LEU A 548 -17.01 -10.70 -10.47
CA LEU A 548 -18.38 -10.30 -10.09
C LEU A 548 -19.40 -10.51 -11.22
N LEU A 549 -18.99 -10.28 -12.46
CA LEU A 549 -19.83 -10.52 -13.64
C LEU A 549 -20.11 -12.02 -13.85
N ASP A 550 -19.17 -12.89 -13.49
CA ASP A 550 -19.34 -14.34 -13.48
C ASP A 550 -20.28 -14.78 -12.33
N MET A 551 -20.08 -14.27 -11.11
CA MET A 551 -21.00 -14.52 -9.98
C MET A 551 -22.44 -14.10 -10.28
N GLU A 552 -22.63 -12.95 -10.94
CA GLU A 552 -23.95 -12.48 -11.37
C GLU A 552 -24.55 -13.37 -12.48
N ALA A 553 -23.72 -13.95 -13.34
CA ALA A 553 -24.18 -14.93 -14.33
C ALA A 553 -24.67 -16.23 -13.65
N GLU A 554 -23.88 -16.78 -12.73
CA GLU A 554 -24.25 -17.97 -11.94
C GLU A 554 -25.52 -17.74 -11.10
N ALA A 555 -25.66 -16.57 -10.47
CA ALA A 555 -26.86 -16.17 -9.75
C ALA A 555 -28.11 -16.19 -10.64
N SER A 556 -28.00 -15.61 -11.84
CA SER A 556 -29.14 -15.43 -12.74
C SER A 556 -29.72 -16.71 -13.34
N ILE A 557 -28.92 -17.78 -13.40
CA ILE A 557 -29.35 -19.12 -13.86
C ILE A 557 -29.70 -20.04 -12.70
N GLY A 558 -29.62 -19.55 -11.46
CA GLY A 558 -29.89 -20.30 -10.25
C GLY A 558 -28.87 -21.39 -9.93
N SER A 559 -27.66 -21.40 -10.53
CA SER A 559 -26.63 -22.38 -10.18
C SER A 559 -26.00 -22.11 -8.82
N ALA A 560 -25.95 -20.84 -8.42
CA ALA A 560 -25.42 -20.38 -7.15
C ALA A 560 -26.37 -19.33 -6.56
N SER A 561 -26.50 -19.31 -5.24
CA SER A 561 -27.11 -18.19 -4.51
C SER A 561 -26.02 -17.46 -3.74
N TYR A 562 -25.93 -16.14 -3.93
CA TYR A 562 -24.94 -15.29 -3.28
C TYR A 562 -25.61 -14.35 -2.27
N SER A 563 -25.12 -14.34 -1.03
CA SER A 563 -25.51 -13.35 -0.03
C SER A 563 -24.51 -12.18 -0.04
N VAL A 564 -25.03 -10.96 -0.15
CA VAL A 564 -24.24 -9.73 -0.06
C VAL A 564 -24.43 -9.13 1.32
N HIS A 565 -23.34 -8.96 2.05
CA HIS A 565 -23.30 -8.34 3.37
C HIS A 565 -22.46 -7.07 3.30
N THR A 566 -23.01 -5.95 3.74
CA THR A 566 -22.23 -4.73 4.01
C THR A 566 -21.99 -4.59 5.50
N ILE A 567 -20.72 -4.47 5.86
CA ILE A 567 -20.25 -4.28 7.22
C ILE A 567 -19.99 -2.78 7.38
N GLY A 568 -21.04 -2.07 7.80
CA GLY A 568 -21.10 -0.60 7.74
C GLY A 568 -20.72 0.11 9.03
N SER A 569 -20.77 -0.54 10.19
CA SER A 569 -20.33 0.06 11.47
C SER A 569 -18.94 -0.44 11.87
N PRO A 570 -18.10 0.39 12.51
CA PRO A 570 -16.84 -0.06 13.10
C PRO A 570 -17.01 -1.20 14.12
N GLU A 571 -18.18 -1.32 14.76
CA GLU A 571 -18.51 -2.40 15.70
C GLU A 571 -18.79 -3.74 14.99
N ASP A 572 -19.47 -3.73 13.84
CA ASP A 572 -19.64 -4.92 13.00
C ASP A 572 -18.30 -5.35 12.39
N VAL A 573 -17.45 -4.38 12.03
CA VAL A 573 -16.05 -4.65 11.64
C VAL A 573 -15.29 -5.29 12.79
N ALA A 574 -15.36 -4.72 14.00
CA ALA A 574 -14.72 -5.23 15.20
C ALA A 574 -15.15 -6.68 15.51
N ARG A 575 -16.46 -6.97 15.42
CA ARG A 575 -17.00 -8.32 15.63
C ARG A 575 -16.56 -9.32 14.55
N GLU A 576 -16.37 -8.92 13.29
CA GLU A 576 -15.73 -9.80 12.30
C GLU A 576 -14.20 -9.90 12.47
N THR A 577 -13.52 -8.88 12.99
CA THR A 577 -12.06 -8.96 13.24
C THR A 577 -11.73 -9.81 14.47
N ASP A 578 -12.55 -9.77 15.52
CA ASP A 578 -12.36 -10.55 16.75
C ASP A 578 -12.62 -12.05 16.54
N ASN A 579 -13.56 -12.40 15.66
CA ASN A 579 -13.88 -13.81 15.33
C ASN A 579 -13.08 -14.35 14.14
N GLY A 580 -12.33 -13.47 13.44
CA GLY A 580 -11.71 -13.75 12.15
C GLY A 580 -12.75 -13.84 11.01
N PRO A 581 -12.37 -13.47 9.76
CA PRO A 581 -13.28 -13.59 8.62
C PRO A 581 -13.54 -15.07 8.30
N PRO A 582 -14.80 -15.55 8.29
CA PRO A 582 -15.09 -16.94 7.96
C PRO A 582 -14.60 -17.30 6.54
N PRO A 583 -14.01 -18.49 6.35
CA PRO A 583 -13.28 -18.84 5.13
C PRO A 583 -14.12 -18.69 3.87
N LEU A 584 -13.65 -17.84 2.93
CA LEU A 584 -14.33 -17.53 1.68
C LEU A 584 -14.10 -18.64 0.62
N ASN A 585 -14.68 -19.81 0.84
CA ASN A 585 -14.82 -20.80 -0.23
C ASN A 585 -15.74 -20.23 -1.33
N LYS A 586 -15.13 -19.73 -2.42
CA LYS A 586 -15.77 -19.06 -3.58
C LYS A 586 -16.47 -17.71 -3.29
N GLY A 587 -16.05 -16.96 -2.28
CA GLY A 587 -16.59 -15.63 -1.99
C GLY A 587 -15.67 -14.47 -2.39
N LEU A 588 -16.17 -13.23 -2.32
CA LEU A 588 -15.39 -12.00 -2.52
C LEU A 588 -15.48 -11.08 -1.30
N ARG A 589 -14.43 -10.28 -1.07
CA ARG A 589 -14.39 -9.20 -0.10
C ARG A 589 -13.69 -7.99 -0.72
N PHE A 590 -14.25 -6.81 -0.53
CA PHE A 590 -13.61 -5.53 -0.89
C PHE A 590 -14.11 -4.42 0.04
N CYS A 591 -13.36 -3.33 0.13
CA CYS A 591 -13.73 -2.13 0.89
C CYS A 591 -14.20 -1.05 -0.08
N ILE A 592 -15.34 -0.42 0.22
CA ILE A 592 -15.75 0.81 -0.46
C ILE A 592 -15.37 1.97 0.48
N PRO A 593 -14.52 2.92 0.05
CA PRO A 593 -14.12 4.08 0.85
C PRO A 593 -15.34 4.80 1.44
N TRP A 594 -15.22 5.29 2.68
CA TRP A 594 -16.30 5.82 3.53
C TRP A 594 -17.41 4.84 3.97
N PHE A 595 -17.62 3.71 3.28
CA PHE A 595 -18.84 2.92 3.42
C PHE A 595 -18.62 1.47 3.88
N GLY A 596 -17.38 1.11 4.24
CA GLY A 596 -17.04 -0.15 4.89
C GLY A 596 -16.85 -1.33 3.93
N PHE A 597 -16.99 -2.55 4.44
CA PHE A 597 -16.72 -3.76 3.64
C PHE A 597 -17.97 -4.25 2.95
N VAL A 598 -17.81 -4.60 1.67
CA VAL A 598 -18.73 -5.49 0.98
C VAL A 598 -18.13 -6.89 1.02
N ARG A 599 -18.94 -7.84 1.48
CA ARG A 599 -18.62 -9.27 1.49
C ARG A 599 -19.70 -10.02 0.72
N ILE A 600 -19.29 -10.87 -0.20
CA ILE A 600 -20.16 -11.70 -1.02
C ILE A 600 -19.83 -13.16 -0.71
N VAL A 601 -20.80 -13.90 -0.19
CA VAL A 601 -20.63 -15.29 0.24
C VAL A 601 -21.56 -16.19 -0.57
N LEU A 602 -21.05 -17.35 -1.00
CA LEU A 602 -21.87 -18.39 -1.62
C LEU A 602 -22.77 -19.02 -0.54
N ALA A 603 -24.07 -18.73 -0.60
CA ALA A 603 -25.06 -19.21 0.37
C ALA A 603 -25.55 -20.63 0.08
N SER A 604 -25.69 -21.01 -1.21
CA SER A 604 -25.95 -22.39 -1.61
C SER A 604 -25.57 -22.64 -3.08
N PHE A 605 -25.26 -23.89 -3.42
CA PHE A 605 -25.12 -24.35 -4.80
C PHE A 605 -26.36 -25.17 -5.18
N ARG A 606 -26.92 -24.93 -6.37
CA ARG A 606 -28.09 -25.66 -6.88
C ARG A 606 -27.79 -26.16 -8.29
N ARG A 607 -28.36 -27.31 -8.66
CA ARG A 607 -28.19 -27.88 -10.01
C ARG A 607 -28.93 -26.99 -11.01
N THR A 608 -28.24 -26.53 -12.05
CA THR A 608 -28.87 -25.87 -13.20
C THR A 608 -29.74 -26.86 -13.97
N PRO A 609 -31.01 -26.50 -14.28
CA PRO A 609 -31.83 -27.30 -15.19
C PRO A 609 -31.30 -27.18 -16.62
N SER A 610 -31.46 -28.25 -17.39
CA SER A 610 -31.05 -28.32 -18.78
C SER A 610 -31.98 -27.51 -19.70
N ALA A 611 -31.48 -27.11 -20.86
CA ALA A 611 -32.32 -26.45 -21.87
C ALA A 611 -33.52 -27.32 -22.31
N ALA A 612 -33.40 -28.66 -22.22
CA ALA A 612 -34.51 -29.58 -22.48
C ALA A 612 -35.57 -29.55 -21.37
N GLU A 613 -35.17 -29.52 -20.10
CA GLU A 613 -36.08 -29.39 -18.94
C GLU A 613 -36.84 -28.05 -18.99
N ILE A 614 -36.15 -26.96 -19.34
CA ILE A 614 -36.76 -25.62 -19.51
C ILE A 614 -37.76 -25.60 -20.69
N MET A 615 -37.42 -26.23 -21.83
CA MET A 615 -38.30 -26.28 -23.01
C MET A 615 -39.45 -27.31 -22.89
N ALA A 616 -39.35 -28.28 -21.98
CA ALA A 616 -40.39 -29.26 -21.71
C ALA A 616 -41.57 -28.70 -20.90
N GLY A 617 -41.42 -27.53 -20.29
CA GLY A 617 -42.45 -26.94 -19.43
C GLY A 617 -42.64 -27.67 -18.10
N GLU A 618 -41.65 -28.46 -17.67
CA GLU A 618 -41.65 -29.13 -16.35
C GLU A 618 -41.39 -28.11 -15.23
N ASP A 619 -42.47 -27.39 -14.93
CA ASP A 619 -42.79 -26.64 -13.72
C ASP A 619 -41.75 -25.65 -13.16
N ILE A 620 -41.82 -24.42 -13.71
CA ILE A 620 -41.13 -23.21 -13.23
C ILE A 620 -41.50 -22.85 -11.76
N PHE A 621 -42.54 -23.47 -11.17
CA PHE A 621 -43.03 -23.17 -9.82
C PHE A 621 -42.78 -24.24 -8.75
N GLN A 622 -42.14 -25.38 -9.05
CA GLN A 622 -41.94 -26.47 -8.06
C GLN A 622 -40.65 -26.39 -7.22
N PHE A 623 -39.67 -25.54 -7.55
CA PHE A 623 -38.45 -25.36 -6.72
C PHE A 623 -38.67 -24.44 -5.50
N ARG A 624 -39.68 -24.77 -4.68
CA ARG A 624 -39.89 -24.16 -3.35
C ARG A 624 -38.87 -24.67 -2.33
N PRO A 625 -38.51 -23.87 -1.30
CA PRO A 625 -38.10 -24.43 -0.02
C PRO A 625 -39.31 -25.08 0.66
N GLU A 626 -39.12 -26.27 1.25
CA GLU A 626 -40.04 -26.77 2.29
C GLU A 626 -40.09 -25.75 3.44
N PRO A 627 -41.27 -25.43 4.00
CA PRO A 627 -41.35 -24.65 5.23
C PRO A 627 -40.95 -25.54 6.42
N ASP A 628 -40.07 -25.05 7.30
CA ASP A 628 -39.66 -25.78 8.51
C ASP A 628 -40.90 -26.21 9.35
N GLY A 629 -41.15 -27.52 9.36
CA GLY A 629 -42.42 -28.09 9.79
C GLY A 629 -42.28 -29.39 10.59
N GLN A 630 -41.94 -29.25 11.87
CA GLN A 630 -42.08 -30.24 12.96
C GLN A 630 -41.21 -31.51 12.96
N PRO A 631 -40.60 -31.84 14.12
CA PRO A 631 -40.30 -33.20 14.51
C PRO A 631 -41.39 -33.79 15.44
N VAL A 632 -41.98 -34.90 15.00
CA VAL A 632 -42.37 -36.10 15.79
C VAL A 632 -43.30 -35.93 17.02
N GLY A 633 -44.52 -36.45 16.86
CA GLY A 633 -45.10 -37.47 17.75
C GLY A 633 -45.58 -37.07 19.16
N GLU A 634 -46.90 -37.18 19.37
CA GLU A 634 -47.56 -36.92 20.66
C GLU A 634 -47.06 -37.83 21.81
N ASN A 635 -46.84 -37.25 23.00
CA ASN A 635 -47.45 -37.77 24.23
C ASN A 635 -47.43 -36.77 25.40
N ARG A 636 -48.64 -36.42 25.88
CA ARG A 636 -49.01 -35.96 27.24
C ARG A 636 -48.18 -34.85 27.92
N ALA A 637 -48.78 -33.66 27.99
CA ALA A 637 -48.59 -32.73 29.11
C ALA A 637 -49.90 -32.53 29.88
N VAL A 638 -49.82 -32.55 31.22
CA VAL A 638 -50.91 -32.15 32.13
C VAL A 638 -50.59 -30.74 32.68
N ALA A 639 -51.64 -29.97 33.00
CA ALA A 639 -51.60 -28.58 33.50
C ALA A 639 -50.67 -28.40 34.75
N ALA A 640 -50.19 -27.21 35.15
CA ALA A 640 -50.89 -25.92 35.23
C ALA A 640 -49.94 -24.75 35.65
N ALA A 641 -50.38 -23.49 35.39
CA ALA A 641 -50.09 -22.21 36.10
C ALA A 641 -48.62 -21.80 36.46
N GLY A 642 -48.22 -20.53 36.44
CA GLY A 642 -48.92 -19.26 36.11
C GLY A 642 -48.11 -18.02 36.58
N GLY A 643 -48.51 -16.82 36.15
CA GLY A 643 -47.95 -15.50 36.54
C GLY A 643 -46.98 -14.90 35.49
N GLN A 644 -47.17 -13.76 34.80
CA GLN A 644 -47.85 -12.45 34.95
C GLN A 644 -46.92 -11.26 35.28
N TYR A 645 -46.79 -10.34 34.31
CA TYR A 645 -46.59 -8.86 34.40
C TYR A 645 -45.28 -8.32 35.07
N THR A 646 -44.71 -7.13 34.77
CA THR A 646 -45.12 -5.94 33.96
C THR A 646 -43.89 -5.08 33.51
N GLN A 647 -44.11 -4.15 32.56
CA GLN A 647 -43.48 -2.82 32.27
C GLN A 647 -42.32 -2.27 33.17
N GLY A 648 -41.40 -1.37 32.74
CA GLY A 648 -41.19 -0.63 31.46
C GLY A 648 -40.31 0.64 31.66
N GLN A 649 -39.93 1.35 30.58
CA GLN A 649 -39.28 2.70 30.50
C GLN A 649 -37.82 2.88 31.05
N GLU A 650 -37.01 3.91 30.70
CA GLU A 650 -36.77 4.73 29.47
C GLU A 650 -35.57 5.71 29.72
N LEU A 651 -35.04 6.35 28.66
CA LEU A 651 -34.19 7.57 28.62
C LEU A 651 -32.64 7.50 28.80
N THR A 652 -31.97 8.41 28.06
CA THR A 652 -30.53 8.50 27.74
C THR A 652 -29.91 9.86 28.17
N PRO A 653 -28.87 10.46 27.52
CA PRO A 653 -27.54 10.71 28.10
C PRO A 653 -27.22 12.22 28.35
N PRO A 654 -25.93 12.58 28.59
CA PRO A 654 -25.24 13.45 27.62
C PRO A 654 -23.76 13.03 27.37
N GLU A 655 -23.30 12.88 26.12
CA GLU A 655 -22.63 13.86 25.22
C GLU A 655 -21.07 13.83 25.23
N GLN A 656 -20.48 13.24 24.17
CA GLN A 656 -19.44 13.75 23.23
C GLN A 656 -18.22 14.61 23.73
N PRO A 657 -17.06 14.62 23.02
CA PRO A 657 -16.93 14.52 21.56
C PRO A 657 -15.83 13.57 21.01
N TRP A 658 -15.53 13.79 19.73
CA TRP A 658 -15.16 12.84 18.69
C TRP A 658 -13.72 12.99 18.16
N TYR A 659 -13.32 11.98 17.37
CA TYR A 659 -12.10 11.83 16.54
C TYR A 659 -10.75 11.45 17.18
N ALA A 660 -10.01 10.72 16.33
CA ALA A 660 -8.61 10.30 16.41
C ALA A 660 -8.26 9.15 17.36
N ASP A 661 -8.04 7.97 16.78
CA ASP A 661 -6.69 7.41 16.89
C ASP A 661 -6.17 6.86 15.56
N THR A 662 -5.14 7.51 15.03
CA THR A 662 -4.26 6.97 14.00
C THR A 662 -3.09 6.27 14.69
N GLY A 663 -3.34 5.10 15.25
CA GLY A 663 -2.38 4.31 16.03
C GLY A 663 -1.77 3.14 15.25
N PHE A 664 -0.59 3.34 14.65
CA PHE A 664 0.25 2.25 14.14
C PHE A 664 0.95 1.50 15.30
N GLY A 665 1.13 0.19 15.14
CA GLY A 665 2.26 -0.57 15.70
C GLY A 665 2.75 -1.53 14.62
N ALA A 666 3.87 -1.25 13.93
CA ALA A 666 5.27 -1.35 14.35
C ALA A 666 5.75 -2.82 14.38
N ASP A 667 6.80 -3.23 13.66
CA ASP A 667 7.89 -2.46 13.02
C ASP A 667 8.11 -2.77 11.52
N ASP A 668 9.01 -1.99 10.90
CA ASP A 668 9.63 -2.11 9.56
C ASP A 668 8.87 -1.61 8.28
N TRP A 669 9.48 -0.57 7.65
CA TRP A 669 9.23 0.01 6.31
C TRP A 669 7.92 0.80 6.06
N THR A 670 7.56 1.73 6.95
CA THR A 670 6.38 2.60 6.84
C THR A 670 6.34 3.62 5.70
N MET A 671 7.35 3.72 4.82
CA MET A 671 7.32 4.61 3.63
C MET A 671 7.23 3.87 2.28
N GLN A 672 7.59 2.59 2.20
CA GLN A 672 7.47 1.81 0.95
C GLN A 672 6.11 1.12 0.81
N GLY A 673 5.39 0.88 1.92
CA GLY A 673 4.09 0.19 1.92
C GLY A 673 2.86 1.09 1.72
N PHE A 674 3.01 2.42 1.72
CA PHE A 674 1.87 3.35 1.82
C PHE A 674 0.93 3.33 0.61
N ASP A 675 1.45 3.11 -0.61
CA ASP A 675 0.64 3.07 -1.83
C ASP A 675 -0.24 1.80 -1.91
N MET A 676 0.38 0.64 -1.76
CA MET A 676 -0.32 -0.64 -1.73
C MET A 676 -1.35 -0.72 -0.59
N SER A 677 -1.24 0.09 0.47
CA SER A 677 -2.21 0.11 1.58
C SER A 677 -3.63 0.49 1.15
N PHE A 678 -3.81 1.51 0.30
CA PHE A 678 -5.15 1.91 -0.16
C PHE A 678 -5.76 0.83 -1.06
N TRP A 679 -5.02 0.42 -2.09
CA TRP A 679 -5.53 -0.55 -3.06
C TRP A 679 -5.65 -1.97 -2.50
N ASN A 680 -4.78 -2.40 -1.59
CA ASN A 680 -5.00 -3.66 -0.87
C ASN A 680 -6.20 -3.55 0.08
N CYS A 681 -6.37 -2.42 0.81
CA CYS A 681 -7.57 -2.21 1.60
C CYS A 681 -8.84 -2.26 0.74
N PHE A 682 -8.81 -1.65 -0.45
CA PHE A 682 -9.90 -1.71 -1.43
C PHE A 682 -10.14 -3.15 -1.90
N PHE A 683 -9.12 -3.86 -2.40
CA PHE A 683 -9.29 -5.20 -3.00
C PHE A 683 -9.39 -6.37 -1.99
N GLN A 684 -9.05 -6.19 -0.72
CA GLN A 684 -8.91 -7.28 0.27
C GLN A 684 -9.46 -6.92 1.67
N GLY A 685 -9.63 -5.64 1.99
CA GLY A 685 -9.84 -5.14 3.36
C GLY A 685 -8.51 -4.79 4.08
N PRO A 686 -8.56 -4.11 5.24
CA PRO A 686 -7.37 -3.85 6.03
C PRO A 686 -6.76 -5.18 6.47
N GLY A 687 -5.43 -5.24 6.45
CA GLY A 687 -4.70 -6.40 6.95
C GLY A 687 -4.99 -6.59 8.44
N LEU A 688 -5.56 -7.74 8.79
CA LEU A 688 -5.72 -8.18 10.17
C LEU A 688 -4.34 -8.47 10.79
N ALA A 689 -3.75 -7.46 11.42
CA ALA A 689 -2.81 -7.72 12.51
C ALA A 689 -3.65 -8.18 13.71
N MET A 690 -3.54 -9.44 14.11
CA MET A 690 -4.20 -9.93 15.32
C MET A 690 -3.63 -9.19 16.54
N PRO A 691 -4.46 -8.59 17.41
CA PRO A 691 -3.98 -7.99 18.63
C PRO A 691 -3.49 -9.07 19.60
N MET A 692 -2.23 -8.97 20.04
CA MET A 692 -1.76 -9.74 21.19
C MET A 692 -2.51 -9.28 22.44
N SER A 693 -3.30 -10.16 23.03
CA SER A 693 -3.95 -9.91 24.32
C SER A 693 -2.90 -9.89 25.44
N MET A 694 -2.69 -8.70 26.04
CA MET A 694 -1.97 -8.60 27.31
C MET A 694 -2.85 -9.09 28.49
N PRO A 695 -2.25 -9.66 29.54
CA PRO A 695 -2.99 -10.34 30.60
C PRO A 695 -3.60 -9.36 31.62
N MET A 696 -4.86 -9.59 31.99
CA MET A 696 -5.45 -9.02 33.22
C MET A 696 -4.94 -9.79 34.47
N PRO A 697 -4.85 -9.14 35.65
CA PRO A 697 -4.28 -9.76 36.84
C PRO A 697 -5.23 -10.78 37.47
N VAL A 698 -4.65 -11.84 38.04
CA VAL A 698 -5.38 -12.78 38.90
C VAL A 698 -5.28 -12.29 40.35
N ASP A 699 -6.39 -11.86 40.93
CA ASP A 699 -6.55 -11.76 42.38
C ASP A 699 -7.69 -12.68 42.85
N GLY A 700 -7.45 -13.40 43.95
CA GLY A 700 -8.17 -14.64 44.26
C GLY A 700 -9.37 -14.51 45.21
N GLY A 701 -10.14 -15.59 45.30
CA GLY A 701 -11.23 -15.74 46.27
C GLY A 701 -11.92 -17.10 46.13
N ALA A 702 -11.64 -18.04 47.04
CA ALA A 702 -12.19 -19.39 47.00
C ALA A 702 -13.50 -19.53 47.78
N THR A 703 -14.40 -20.41 47.33
CA THR A 703 -15.31 -21.18 48.20
C THR A 703 -15.65 -22.53 47.55
N ALA A 704 -15.85 -23.57 48.37
CA ALA A 704 -16.00 -24.96 47.96
C ALA A 704 -17.36 -25.58 48.38
N GLY A 705 -17.74 -26.69 47.73
CA GLY A 705 -18.88 -27.55 48.11
C GLY A 705 -19.71 -27.99 46.89
N GLY A 706 -20.01 -29.28 46.67
CA GLY A 706 -19.73 -30.48 47.47
C GLY A 706 -19.79 -31.78 46.66
N LEU A 707 -19.46 -32.91 47.32
CA LEU A 707 -19.15 -34.21 46.71
C LEU A 707 -20.34 -35.18 46.61
N GLY A 708 -20.35 -36.00 45.54
CA GLY A 708 -21.07 -37.28 45.44
C GLY A 708 -20.15 -38.36 44.84
N ARG A 709 -20.06 -39.54 45.47
CA ARG A 709 -19.09 -40.64 45.18
C ARG A 709 -19.56 -41.49 43.96
N ILE A 710 -18.73 -42.02 43.03
CA ILE A 710 -17.52 -42.91 43.10
C ILE A 710 -17.91 -44.29 43.69
N PRO A 711 -17.60 -45.49 43.09
CA PRO A 711 -16.29 -45.86 42.48
C PRO A 711 -16.24 -46.78 41.22
N CYS A 712 -15.04 -46.79 40.60
CA CYS A 712 -14.22 -47.93 40.09
C CYS A 712 -13.67 -47.74 38.67
N SER A 713 -12.44 -48.13 38.30
CA SER A 713 -11.16 -48.31 39.04
C SER A 713 -10.07 -48.82 38.07
N SER A 714 -9.00 -48.05 37.80
CA SER A 714 -7.64 -48.59 37.53
C SER A 714 -6.61 -47.49 37.18
N GLU A 715 -5.46 -47.55 37.86
CA GLU A 715 -4.11 -47.22 37.35
C GLU A 715 -3.89 -45.88 36.63
N ALA A 716 -3.96 -44.78 37.38
CA ALA A 716 -3.32 -43.51 37.02
C ALA A 716 -2.09 -43.27 37.90
N ASP A 717 -1.00 -44.01 37.66
CA ASP A 717 0.32 -43.78 38.26
C ASP A 717 1.45 -44.30 37.35
N LYS A 718 1.99 -43.39 36.50
CA LYS A 718 3.21 -43.44 35.66
C LYS A 718 3.03 -42.78 34.28
N CYS A 719 2.80 -41.47 34.26
CA CYS A 719 3.31 -40.63 33.17
C CYS A 719 4.53 -39.88 33.69
N GLY A 720 5.70 -40.51 33.56
CA GLY A 720 6.97 -39.84 33.81
C GLY A 720 7.19 -38.69 32.82
N GLU A 721 8.05 -37.75 33.21
CA GLU A 721 8.42 -36.59 32.40
C GLU A 721 8.77 -36.99 30.96
N LEU A 722 8.12 -36.37 29.97
CA LEU A 722 8.42 -36.58 28.56
C LEU A 722 9.73 -35.85 28.19
N GLY A 723 10.86 -36.38 28.67
CA GLY A 723 12.22 -35.89 28.42
C GLY A 723 12.74 -36.07 26.99
N GLY A 724 11.87 -36.39 26.02
CA GLY A 724 12.25 -36.59 24.62
C GLY A 724 12.61 -35.29 23.90
N ARG A 725 13.27 -35.41 22.74
CA ARG A 725 13.46 -34.30 21.79
C ARG A 725 12.27 -34.26 20.83
N ALA A 726 11.62 -33.11 20.71
CA ALA A 726 10.49 -32.91 19.79
C ALA A 726 10.95 -32.22 18.50
N LEU A 727 10.71 -32.85 17.35
CA LEU A 727 11.15 -32.43 16.03
C LEU A 727 9.93 -32.28 15.11
N ALA A 728 9.78 -31.14 14.43
CA ALA A 728 8.80 -30.97 13.37
C ALA A 728 9.46 -30.84 11.97
N LEU A 729 9.02 -31.71 11.06
CA LEU A 729 9.44 -31.76 9.66
C LEU A 729 8.32 -31.16 8.81
N GLY A 730 8.53 -29.92 8.36
CA GLY A 730 7.60 -29.23 7.48
C GLY A 730 7.72 -29.74 6.04
N GLY A 731 6.74 -30.52 5.59
CA GLY A 731 6.41 -30.68 4.18
C GLY A 731 6.68 -32.04 3.54
N GLY A 732 5.60 -32.72 3.17
CA GLY A 732 5.43 -33.11 1.77
C GLY A 732 5.55 -34.60 1.42
N PHE A 733 5.05 -35.51 2.27
CA PHE A 733 4.77 -36.88 1.82
C PHE A 733 3.60 -36.84 0.83
N GLY A 734 3.91 -36.88 -0.47
CA GLY A 734 2.92 -36.87 -1.56
C GLY A 734 2.59 -38.29 -2.01
N ALA A 735 1.33 -38.51 -2.41
CA ALA A 735 0.75 -39.83 -2.70
C ALA A 735 1.21 -40.47 -4.03
N SER A 736 2.51 -40.64 -4.24
CA SER A 736 3.07 -41.51 -5.27
C SER A 736 4.05 -42.54 -4.68
N LEU A 737 4.10 -43.72 -5.29
CA LEU A 737 4.54 -45.00 -4.70
C LEU A 737 6.05 -45.16 -4.36
N TRP A 738 6.84 -44.10 -4.24
CA TRP A 738 8.32 -44.18 -4.28
C TRP A 738 9.05 -43.68 -3.01
N PRO A 739 9.99 -44.46 -2.43
CA PRO A 739 10.64 -44.16 -1.13
C PRO A 739 11.77 -43.11 -1.18
N GLN A 740 11.90 -42.31 -2.24
CA GLN A 740 13.10 -41.49 -2.54
C GLN A 740 12.86 -39.97 -2.37
N ARG A 741 12.23 -39.54 -1.27
CA ARG A 741 11.99 -38.10 -0.96
C ARG A 741 12.71 -37.68 0.32
N LEU A 742 13.35 -36.50 0.31
CA LEU A 742 14.17 -35.99 1.42
C LEU A 742 13.43 -35.97 2.76
N GLY A 743 12.22 -35.41 2.82
CA GLY A 743 11.41 -35.37 4.06
C GLY A 743 11.10 -36.75 4.66
N HIS A 744 10.86 -37.77 3.81
CA HIS A 744 10.65 -39.16 4.26
C HIS A 744 11.94 -39.75 4.84
N ALA A 745 13.08 -39.54 4.17
CA ALA A 745 14.37 -40.04 4.63
C ALA A 745 14.87 -39.33 5.90
N LEU A 746 14.61 -38.01 6.05
CA LEU A 746 14.82 -37.27 7.29
C LEU A 746 13.99 -37.87 8.43
N ALA A 747 12.68 -38.07 8.22
CA ALA A 747 11.82 -38.68 9.22
C ALA A 747 12.33 -40.06 9.66
N LYS A 748 12.73 -40.92 8.70
CA LYS A 748 13.33 -42.22 8.99
C LYS A 748 14.63 -42.11 9.80
N SER A 749 15.50 -41.16 9.47
CA SER A 749 16.78 -40.94 10.16
C SER A 749 16.62 -40.46 11.60
N TYR A 750 15.61 -39.64 11.90
CA TYR A 750 15.31 -39.22 13.27
C TYR A 750 14.49 -40.26 14.05
N LEU A 751 13.62 -41.04 13.39
CA LEU A 751 12.87 -42.13 14.04
C LEU A 751 13.75 -43.32 14.46
N SER A 752 14.89 -43.53 13.80
CA SER A 752 15.88 -44.55 14.19
C SER A 752 16.76 -44.14 15.38
N ARG A 753 16.66 -42.89 15.85
CA ARG A 753 17.28 -42.40 17.09
C ARG A 753 16.29 -42.58 18.25
N PRO A 754 16.72 -43.04 19.44
CA PRO A 754 15.82 -43.25 20.57
C PRO A 754 15.28 -41.92 21.15
N ASN A 755 14.13 -41.96 21.82
CA ASN A 755 13.50 -40.81 22.50
C ASN A 755 13.21 -39.57 21.62
N HIS A 756 12.88 -39.76 20.34
CA HIS A 756 12.51 -38.69 19.40
C HIS A 756 11.01 -38.71 19.09
N THR A 757 10.32 -37.60 19.34
CA THR A 757 8.97 -37.37 18.78
C THR A 757 9.12 -36.63 17.46
N VAL A 758 8.89 -37.33 16.35
CA VAL A 758 8.94 -36.76 15.00
C VAL A 758 7.52 -36.40 14.57
N ILE A 759 7.31 -35.15 14.21
CA ILE A 759 6.07 -34.62 13.66
C ILE A 759 6.31 -34.41 12.16
N GLY A 760 5.61 -35.15 11.30
CA GLY A 760 5.67 -34.96 9.85
C GLY A 760 4.39 -34.31 9.33
N THR A 761 4.51 -33.36 8.40
CA THR A 761 3.34 -32.79 7.72
C THR A 761 3.17 -33.34 6.30
N VAL A 762 1.94 -33.65 5.92
CA VAL A 762 1.57 -34.39 4.70
C VAL A 762 0.35 -33.75 4.04
N ARG A 763 0.15 -33.94 2.74
CA ARG A 763 -1.10 -33.48 2.10
C ARG A 763 -2.24 -34.49 2.24
N ASP A 764 -1.88 -35.75 2.40
CA ASP A 764 -2.78 -36.88 2.59
C ASP A 764 -2.17 -37.82 3.63
N THR A 765 -2.87 -38.01 4.75
CA THR A 765 -2.46 -38.89 5.86
C THR A 765 -2.75 -40.37 5.59
N SER A 766 -3.49 -40.70 4.53
CA SER A 766 -3.89 -42.07 4.21
C SER A 766 -2.90 -42.84 3.31
N SER A 767 -1.79 -42.19 2.89
CA SER A 767 -0.86 -42.78 1.92
C SER A 767 -0.17 -44.07 2.42
N PRO A 768 -0.20 -45.18 1.66
CA PRO A 768 0.34 -46.48 2.11
C PRO A 768 1.83 -46.44 2.52
N SER A 769 2.63 -45.56 1.91
CA SER A 769 4.06 -45.41 2.18
C SER A 769 4.38 -44.86 3.58
N LEU A 770 3.38 -44.29 4.28
CA LEU A 770 3.51 -43.82 5.66
C LEU A 770 3.51 -44.99 6.67
N SER A 771 2.80 -46.09 6.37
CA SER A 771 2.70 -47.25 7.25
C SER A 771 4.05 -47.90 7.57
N THR A 772 5.00 -47.84 6.64
CA THR A 772 6.36 -48.41 6.78
C THR A 772 7.24 -47.61 7.74
N LEU A 773 6.95 -46.33 8.00
CA LEU A 773 7.71 -45.53 8.97
C LEU A 773 7.28 -45.81 10.42
N THR A 774 5.98 -46.07 10.63
CA THR A 774 5.42 -46.38 11.95
C THR A 774 5.93 -47.71 12.52
N THR A 775 6.48 -48.60 11.68
CA THR A 775 7.01 -49.92 12.07
C THR A 775 8.53 -49.97 12.26
N GLN A 776 9.26 -48.88 12.00
CA GLN A 776 10.73 -48.81 12.07
C GLN A 776 11.23 -47.73 13.04
N THR A 777 10.62 -47.62 14.23
CA THR A 777 11.02 -46.65 15.26
C THR A 777 11.94 -47.26 16.31
N ALA A 778 12.88 -46.44 16.82
CA ALA A 778 13.72 -46.79 17.96
C ALA A 778 12.96 -46.67 19.29
N PRO A 779 13.45 -47.29 20.40
CA PRO A 779 12.81 -47.21 21.71
C PRO A 779 12.55 -45.76 22.15
N GLY A 780 11.33 -45.49 22.62
CA GLY A 780 10.89 -44.16 23.05
C GLY A 780 10.58 -43.17 21.92
N SER A 781 10.71 -43.58 20.65
CA SER A 781 10.45 -42.71 19.49
C SER A 781 9.09 -42.96 18.85
N LYS A 782 8.43 -41.88 18.43
CA LYS A 782 7.09 -41.91 17.83
C LYS A 782 6.96 -40.95 16.65
N LEU A 783 6.11 -41.30 15.69
CA LEU A 783 5.73 -40.46 14.56
C LEU A 783 4.32 -39.91 14.79
N LEU A 784 4.15 -38.60 14.64
CA LEU A 784 2.86 -37.92 14.55
C LEU A 784 2.72 -37.33 13.14
N LEU A 785 1.55 -37.43 12.53
CA LEU A 785 1.29 -36.94 11.17
C LEU A 785 0.11 -35.99 11.15
N TYR A 786 0.27 -34.85 10.48
CA TYR A 786 -0.77 -33.82 10.36
C TYR A 786 -0.94 -33.36 8.90
N PRO A 787 -2.17 -33.03 8.48
CA PRO A 787 -2.41 -32.43 7.17
C PRO A 787 -1.79 -31.03 7.10
N LEU A 788 -1.05 -30.74 6.03
CA LEU A 788 -0.59 -29.39 5.68
C LEU A 788 -0.40 -29.26 4.17
N GLU A 789 -0.92 -28.16 3.62
CA GLU A 789 -0.64 -27.72 2.25
C GLU A 789 -0.05 -26.31 2.34
N SER A 790 1.03 -26.05 1.60
CA SER A 790 1.92 -24.91 1.88
C SER A 790 1.32 -23.55 1.49
N THR A 791 0.25 -23.60 0.69
CA THR A 791 -0.52 -22.45 0.21
C THR A 791 -1.85 -22.25 0.95
N ASN A 792 -2.20 -23.12 1.91
CA ASN A 792 -3.42 -22.96 2.72
C ASN A 792 -3.09 -22.45 4.12
N ASP A 793 -3.39 -21.17 4.37
CA ASP A 793 -3.15 -20.49 5.65
C ASP A 793 -3.80 -21.22 6.85
N THR A 794 -5.00 -21.81 6.68
CA THR A 794 -5.71 -22.46 7.82
C THR A 794 -4.99 -23.72 8.31
N HIS A 795 -4.31 -24.47 7.43
CA HIS A 795 -3.58 -25.67 7.83
C HIS A 795 -2.43 -25.36 8.81
N TYR A 796 -1.92 -24.13 8.82
CA TYR A 796 -0.89 -23.69 9.76
C TYR A 796 -1.45 -23.41 11.16
N THR A 797 -2.62 -22.78 11.25
CA THR A 797 -3.33 -22.59 12.54
C THR A 797 -3.84 -23.92 13.09
N ASP A 798 -4.33 -24.79 12.21
CA ASP A 798 -4.81 -26.14 12.56
C ASP A 798 -3.66 -27.01 13.07
N LEU A 799 -2.48 -26.94 12.45
CA LEU A 799 -1.27 -27.63 12.92
C LEU A 799 -0.90 -27.20 14.34
N SER A 800 -0.82 -25.90 14.62
CA SER A 800 -0.43 -25.39 15.95
C SER A 800 -1.41 -25.83 17.04
N THR A 801 -2.72 -25.77 16.73
CA THR A 801 -3.81 -26.24 17.62
C THR A 801 -3.76 -27.75 17.84
N SER A 802 -3.51 -28.52 16.78
CA SER A 802 -3.46 -29.99 16.83
C SER A 802 -2.23 -30.50 17.61
N LEU A 803 -1.11 -29.78 17.53
CA LEU A 803 0.09 -30.06 18.33
C LEU A 803 -0.13 -29.79 19.81
N ALA A 804 -0.76 -28.66 20.16
CA ALA A 804 -1.15 -28.35 21.53
C ALA A 804 -2.10 -29.42 22.10
N THR A 805 -3.09 -29.83 21.31
CA THR A 805 -4.07 -30.88 21.68
C THR A 805 -3.41 -32.25 21.90
N ALA A 806 -2.38 -32.57 21.11
CA ALA A 806 -1.58 -33.79 21.28
C ALA A 806 -0.55 -33.72 22.43
N GLY A 807 -0.60 -32.67 23.27
CA GLY A 807 0.30 -32.48 24.41
C GLY A 807 1.72 -32.06 24.04
N ILE A 808 1.95 -31.58 22.81
CA ILE A 808 3.27 -31.07 22.39
C ILE A 808 3.45 -29.66 22.94
N THR A 809 4.18 -29.54 24.04
CA THR A 809 4.38 -28.26 24.74
C THR A 809 5.48 -27.40 24.13
N HIS A 810 6.43 -27.99 23.41
CA HIS A 810 7.59 -27.33 22.84
C HIS A 810 8.15 -28.07 21.60
N LEU A 811 9.03 -27.40 20.85
CA LEU A 811 9.82 -27.98 19.75
C LEU A 811 11.31 -27.64 19.93
N ASN A 812 12.19 -28.55 19.52
CA ASN A 812 13.64 -28.39 19.56
C ASN A 812 14.27 -28.17 18.18
N LEU A 813 13.64 -28.69 17.13
CA LEU A 813 14.14 -28.56 15.77
C LEU A 813 12.94 -28.47 14.83
N VAL A 814 12.95 -27.48 13.93
CA VAL A 814 12.09 -27.47 12.74
C VAL A 814 12.97 -27.56 11.50
N ILE A 815 12.66 -28.49 10.60
CA ILE A 815 13.23 -28.53 9.26
C ILE A 815 12.14 -28.14 8.26
N ALA A 816 12.25 -26.95 7.67
CA ALA A 816 11.39 -26.48 6.60
C ALA A 816 11.88 -27.10 5.27
N ASN A 817 11.40 -28.31 4.99
CA ASN A 817 11.76 -29.13 3.82
C ASN A 817 10.85 -28.90 2.61
N ALA A 818 9.63 -28.40 2.81
CA ALA A 818 8.64 -28.18 1.75
C ALA A 818 9.24 -27.42 0.56
N GLY A 819 9.05 -27.96 -0.64
CA GLY A 819 9.48 -27.26 -1.84
C GLY A 819 9.04 -27.90 -3.15
N VAL A 820 8.86 -27.05 -4.15
CA VAL A 820 8.54 -27.39 -5.54
C VAL A 820 9.47 -26.65 -6.50
N ALA A 821 9.55 -27.15 -7.72
CA ALA A 821 10.13 -26.45 -8.87
C ALA A 821 9.12 -26.53 -10.02
N HIS A 822 8.79 -25.38 -10.61
CA HIS A 822 7.98 -25.27 -11.83
C HIS A 822 8.87 -25.34 -13.09
N PRO A 823 8.30 -25.38 -14.31
CA PRO A 823 9.07 -25.53 -15.53
C PRO A 823 10.20 -24.49 -15.68
N PRO A 824 11.34 -24.89 -16.27
CA PRO A 824 12.45 -23.97 -16.49
C PRO A 824 12.04 -22.84 -17.45
N GLY A 825 12.41 -21.61 -17.10
CA GLY A 825 12.17 -20.40 -17.87
C GLY A 825 13.27 -19.36 -17.59
N THR A 826 13.62 -18.60 -18.62
CA THR A 826 14.54 -17.45 -18.51
C THR A 826 13.79 -16.20 -18.03
N PRO A 827 14.47 -15.14 -17.56
CA PRO A 827 13.80 -13.89 -17.19
C PRO A 827 12.97 -13.27 -18.33
N ALA A 828 13.29 -13.59 -19.59
CA ALA A 828 12.57 -13.12 -20.77
C ALA A 828 11.38 -14.01 -21.18
N SER A 829 11.22 -15.21 -20.60
CA SER A 829 10.29 -16.24 -21.10
C SER A 829 9.48 -16.95 -20.02
N VAL A 830 9.72 -16.67 -18.74
CA VAL A 830 9.05 -17.34 -17.61
C VAL A 830 7.64 -16.80 -17.38
N GLY A 831 6.68 -17.69 -17.11
CA GLY A 831 5.34 -17.32 -16.70
C GLY A 831 5.31 -16.72 -15.30
N ILE A 832 4.63 -15.59 -15.11
CA ILE A 832 4.54 -14.93 -13.80
C ILE A 832 3.78 -15.80 -12.78
N GLU A 833 2.79 -16.57 -13.21
CA GLU A 833 2.07 -17.50 -12.32
C GLU A 833 2.96 -18.67 -11.85
N ASP A 834 3.89 -19.16 -12.68
CA ASP A 834 4.88 -20.16 -12.25
C ASP A 834 5.83 -19.59 -11.19
N VAL A 835 6.27 -18.32 -11.35
CA VAL A 835 7.06 -17.64 -10.33
C VAL A 835 6.26 -17.50 -9.03
N ARG A 836 4.99 -17.08 -9.10
CA ARG A 836 4.11 -16.95 -7.93
C ARG A 836 3.88 -18.28 -7.22
N ALA A 837 3.52 -19.34 -7.95
CA ALA A 837 3.23 -20.65 -7.38
C ALA A 837 4.44 -21.24 -6.64
N VAL A 838 5.64 -21.16 -7.22
CA VAL A 838 6.87 -21.61 -6.57
C VAL A 838 7.24 -20.74 -5.37
N PHE A 839 7.06 -19.42 -5.47
CA PHE A 839 7.35 -18.48 -4.39
C PHE A 839 6.42 -18.69 -3.18
N ASP A 840 5.12 -18.89 -3.43
CA ASP A 840 4.12 -19.12 -2.40
C ASP A 840 4.38 -20.42 -1.62
N VAL A 841 4.73 -21.51 -2.31
CA VAL A 841 5.08 -22.78 -1.65
C VAL A 841 6.44 -22.69 -0.93
N ASN A 842 7.49 -22.27 -1.64
CA ASN A 842 8.85 -22.38 -1.11
C ASN A 842 9.14 -21.30 -0.05
N ALA A 843 8.81 -20.04 -0.33
CA ALA A 843 9.17 -18.90 0.52
C ALA A 843 8.06 -18.55 1.52
N LEU A 844 6.85 -18.28 1.05
CA LEU A 844 5.74 -17.91 1.95
C LEU A 844 5.32 -19.11 2.82
N GLY A 845 5.27 -20.32 2.28
CA GLY A 845 5.00 -21.54 3.04
C GLY A 845 6.03 -21.82 4.16
N THR A 846 7.29 -21.43 3.97
CA THR A 846 8.33 -21.47 5.01
C THR A 846 8.09 -20.42 6.09
N LEU A 847 7.72 -19.19 5.69
CA LEU A 847 7.42 -18.10 6.63
C LEU A 847 6.16 -18.38 7.48
N ARG A 848 5.09 -18.87 6.86
CA ARG A 848 3.86 -19.35 7.54
C ARG A 848 4.18 -20.44 8.57
N LEU A 849 5.05 -21.40 8.20
CA LEU A 849 5.48 -22.48 9.09
C LEU A 849 6.22 -21.93 10.31
N PHE A 850 7.09 -20.94 10.11
CA PHE A 850 7.81 -20.29 11.20
C PHE A 850 6.83 -19.58 12.13
N GLN A 851 5.94 -18.74 11.60
CA GLN A 851 4.93 -18.01 12.38
C GLN A 851 4.06 -18.94 13.23
N ALA A 852 3.57 -20.05 12.66
CA ALA A 852 2.72 -21.01 13.35
C ALA A 852 3.42 -21.82 14.45
N LEU A 853 4.75 -22.02 14.35
CA LEU A 853 5.54 -22.85 15.26
C LEU A 853 6.47 -22.04 16.19
N ARG A 854 6.66 -20.73 15.98
CA ARG A 854 7.54 -19.84 16.77
C ARG A 854 7.31 -20.01 18.27
N GLY A 855 6.07 -19.95 18.74
CA GLY A 855 5.74 -20.07 20.16
C GLY A 855 6.07 -21.45 20.78
N LEU A 856 6.11 -22.52 19.98
CA LEU A 856 6.56 -23.85 20.43
C LEU A 856 8.09 -23.93 20.52
N LEU A 857 8.79 -23.29 19.58
CA LEU A 857 10.26 -23.18 19.58
C LEU A 857 10.74 -22.32 20.77
N GLU A 858 10.09 -21.18 21.00
CA GLU A 858 10.40 -20.25 22.10
C GLU A 858 10.20 -20.91 23.47
N ARG A 859 9.14 -21.71 23.64
CA ARG A 859 8.96 -22.55 24.85
C ARG A 859 10.02 -23.63 25.02
N GLY A 860 10.63 -24.11 23.93
CA GLY A 860 11.77 -25.01 23.99
C GLY A 860 13.01 -24.31 24.53
N ALA A 861 13.31 -23.11 24.03
CA ALA A 861 14.45 -22.31 24.46
C ALA A 861 14.30 -21.82 25.91
N ALA A 862 13.07 -21.43 26.32
CA ALA A 862 12.76 -21.07 27.70
C ALA A 862 12.96 -22.21 28.71
N GLN A 863 12.94 -23.48 28.27
CA GLN A 863 13.32 -24.64 29.08
C GLN A 863 14.83 -24.91 29.12
N GLY A 864 15.66 -23.97 28.64
CA GLY A 864 17.12 -24.12 28.55
C GLY A 864 17.58 -25.15 27.52
N ARG A 865 16.71 -25.52 26.56
CA ARG A 865 17.06 -26.47 25.50
C ARG A 865 17.64 -25.72 24.31
N GLU A 866 18.56 -26.37 23.60
CA GLU A 866 18.95 -25.91 22.27
C GLU A 866 17.75 -26.00 21.31
N VAL A 867 17.56 -24.96 20.49
CA VAL A 867 16.48 -24.88 19.51
C VAL A 867 17.04 -24.43 18.15
N LYS A 868 16.70 -25.17 17.09
CA LYS A 868 17.21 -24.96 15.73
C LYS A 868 16.08 -24.79 14.71
N TRP A 869 16.28 -23.90 13.75
CA TRP A 869 15.45 -23.74 12.56
C TRP A 869 16.30 -23.97 11.31
N VAL A 870 15.90 -24.91 10.46
CA VAL A 870 16.69 -25.32 9.30
C VAL A 870 15.84 -25.19 8.04
N SER A 871 16.21 -24.23 7.19
CA SER A 871 15.54 -24.03 5.90
C SER A 871 16.25 -24.84 4.81
N VAL A 872 15.53 -25.75 4.16
CA VAL A 872 16.07 -26.52 3.02
C VAL A 872 16.06 -25.65 1.77
N SER A 873 17.19 -25.01 1.52
CA SER A 873 17.44 -24.15 0.37
C SER A 873 18.13 -24.93 -0.77
N SER A 874 18.74 -24.22 -1.72
CA SER A 874 19.44 -24.79 -2.87
C SER A 874 20.50 -23.81 -3.37
N GLY A 875 21.63 -24.30 -3.91
CA GLY A 875 22.65 -23.43 -4.53
C GLY A 875 22.09 -22.50 -5.63
N ALA A 876 20.96 -22.84 -6.24
CA ALA A 876 20.23 -21.96 -7.18
C ALA A 876 19.63 -20.71 -6.52
N GLY A 877 19.53 -20.67 -5.18
CA GLY A 877 19.12 -19.50 -4.39
C GLY A 877 20.28 -18.60 -3.97
N SER A 878 21.52 -18.89 -4.38
CA SER A 878 22.68 -18.01 -4.20
C SER A 878 22.68 -16.92 -5.29
N ILE A 879 22.56 -15.66 -4.89
CA ILE A 879 22.58 -14.50 -5.79
C ILE A 879 23.98 -14.29 -6.36
N GLU A 880 25.02 -14.40 -5.53
CA GLU A 880 26.40 -14.34 -6.01
C GLU A 880 26.73 -15.57 -6.87
N GLY A 881 26.33 -16.76 -6.41
CA GLY A 881 26.47 -18.01 -7.15
C GLY A 881 25.80 -18.00 -8.53
N CYS A 882 24.73 -17.23 -8.72
CA CYS A 882 24.09 -17.06 -10.03
C CYS A 882 25.07 -16.53 -11.11
N LYS A 883 26.09 -15.75 -10.74
CA LYS A 883 27.15 -15.27 -11.65
C LYS A 883 28.23 -16.31 -11.91
N VAL A 884 28.46 -17.22 -10.97
CA VAL A 884 29.57 -18.19 -10.97
C VAL A 884 29.16 -19.53 -11.59
N TYR A 885 27.97 -20.03 -11.30
CA TYR A 885 27.46 -21.35 -11.72
C TYR A 885 26.82 -21.36 -13.14
N GLY A 886 27.30 -20.52 -14.06
CA GLY A 886 26.56 -20.13 -15.29
C GLY A 886 26.25 -21.23 -16.33
N ARG A 887 25.25 -20.92 -17.19
CA ARG A 887 24.59 -21.77 -18.21
C ARG A 887 23.63 -22.83 -17.66
N GLY A 888 22.75 -22.42 -16.75
CA GLY A 888 21.55 -23.17 -16.40
C GLY A 888 20.76 -22.55 -15.25
N THR A 889 21.44 -21.88 -14.31
CA THR A 889 20.80 -21.11 -13.23
C THR A 889 19.88 -20.01 -13.78
N GLU A 890 20.25 -19.37 -14.89
CA GLU A 890 19.43 -18.38 -15.59
C GLU A 890 18.14 -18.97 -16.20
N LYS A 891 17.97 -20.29 -16.21
CA LYS A 891 16.80 -21.00 -16.75
C LYS A 891 15.90 -21.58 -15.66
N VAL A 892 16.22 -21.40 -14.38
CA VAL A 892 15.39 -21.90 -13.25
C VAL A 892 14.86 -20.75 -12.40
N VAL A 893 14.50 -19.63 -13.04
CA VAL A 893 14.10 -18.38 -12.39
C VAL A 893 13.04 -18.54 -11.28
N PRO A 894 11.91 -19.26 -11.45
CA PRO A 894 10.93 -19.45 -10.38
C PRO A 894 11.56 -20.07 -9.13
N TYR A 895 12.40 -21.08 -9.33
CA TYR A 895 13.05 -21.83 -8.26
C TYR A 895 14.14 -21.00 -7.57
N GLY A 896 15.04 -20.39 -8.34
CA GLY A 896 16.12 -19.56 -7.81
C GLY A 896 15.61 -18.37 -7.00
N VAL A 897 14.65 -17.59 -7.55
CA VAL A 897 14.01 -16.46 -6.85
C VAL A 897 13.36 -16.92 -5.54
N SER A 898 12.64 -18.05 -5.55
CA SER A 898 12.00 -18.56 -4.34
C SER A 898 13.00 -19.02 -3.27
N LYS A 899 14.14 -19.62 -3.65
CA LYS A 899 15.15 -20.10 -2.70
C LYS A 899 16.03 -18.96 -2.19
N ALA A 900 16.28 -17.92 -2.98
CA ALA A 900 16.87 -16.67 -2.50
C ALA A 900 15.96 -15.96 -1.48
N ALA A 901 14.63 -16.00 -1.67
CA ALA A 901 13.68 -15.49 -0.68
C ALA A 901 13.65 -16.33 0.63
N VAL A 902 13.72 -17.67 0.54
CA VAL A 902 13.91 -18.55 1.71
C VAL A 902 15.20 -18.23 2.46
N ASN A 903 16.30 -17.99 1.74
CA ASN A 903 17.58 -17.59 2.31
C ASN A 903 17.42 -16.30 3.13
N TRP A 904 16.83 -15.25 2.55
CA TRP A 904 16.54 -14.00 3.25
C TRP A 904 15.69 -14.19 4.51
N VAL A 905 14.56 -14.91 4.40
CA VAL A 905 13.69 -15.24 5.54
C VAL A 905 14.46 -15.93 6.66
N THR A 906 15.40 -16.81 6.31
CA THR A 906 16.19 -17.56 7.30
C THR A 906 17.20 -16.68 8.05
N VAL A 907 17.85 -15.75 7.36
CA VAL A 907 18.73 -14.74 7.98
C VAL A 907 17.91 -13.79 8.87
N ALA A 908 16.73 -13.35 8.40
CA ALA A 908 15.83 -12.51 9.18
C ALA A 908 15.40 -13.20 10.49
N ILE A 909 14.95 -14.46 10.43
CA ILE A 909 14.62 -15.28 11.62
C ILE A 909 15.82 -15.37 12.57
N HIS A 910 17.03 -15.57 12.05
CA HIS A 910 18.22 -15.68 12.90
C HIS A 910 18.57 -14.36 13.60
N ALA A 911 18.42 -13.23 12.90
CA ALA A 911 18.71 -11.91 13.40
C ALA A 911 17.67 -11.46 14.45
N SER A 912 16.38 -11.74 14.22
CA SER A 912 15.30 -11.35 15.15
C SER A 912 15.25 -12.25 16.39
N GLU A 913 15.37 -13.57 16.23
CA GLU A 913 15.29 -14.52 17.33
C GLU A 913 16.68 -14.86 17.87
N THR A 914 17.18 -14.04 18.80
CA THR A 914 18.52 -14.21 19.42
C THR A 914 18.69 -15.53 20.19
N TRP A 915 17.58 -16.19 20.54
CA TRP A 915 17.52 -17.49 21.22
C TRP A 915 17.48 -18.70 20.26
N LEU A 916 17.41 -18.49 18.94
CA LEU A 916 17.18 -19.54 17.93
C LEU A 916 18.35 -19.70 16.96
N THR A 917 18.91 -20.90 16.84
CA THR A 917 19.92 -21.22 15.80
C THR A 917 19.21 -21.45 14.47
N ALA A 918 19.09 -20.41 13.64
CA ALA A 918 18.43 -20.46 12.34
C ALA A 918 19.45 -20.36 11.20
N PHE A 919 19.41 -21.31 10.25
CA PHE A 919 20.35 -21.37 9.14
C PHE A 919 19.78 -22.09 7.91
N ALA A 920 20.35 -21.80 6.74
CA ALA A 920 19.93 -22.37 5.48
C ALA A 920 20.90 -23.49 5.06
N ILE A 921 20.38 -24.55 4.45
CA ILE A 921 21.20 -25.66 3.92
C ILE A 921 20.92 -25.91 2.44
N HIS A 922 21.97 -26.19 1.67
CA HIS A 922 21.86 -26.83 0.37
C HIS A 922 22.14 -28.33 0.54
N PRO A 923 21.16 -29.22 0.28
CA PRO A 923 21.32 -30.67 0.47
C PRO A 923 22.15 -31.35 -0.64
N GLY A 924 22.82 -30.60 -1.51
CA GLY A 924 23.41 -31.10 -2.76
C GLY A 924 22.42 -31.22 -3.91
N TRP A 925 22.87 -31.76 -5.03
CA TRP A 925 22.01 -32.09 -6.17
C TRP A 925 21.61 -33.55 -6.07
N VAL A 926 20.49 -33.77 -5.36
CA VAL A 926 20.08 -35.10 -4.87
C VAL A 926 19.24 -35.87 -5.88
N GLN A 927 19.44 -37.19 -5.97
CA GLN A 927 18.70 -38.17 -6.79
C GLN A 927 17.23 -38.38 -6.38
N THR A 928 16.50 -37.28 -6.19
CA THR A 928 15.04 -37.26 -6.07
C THR A 928 14.39 -37.17 -7.46
N GLU A 929 13.07 -37.36 -7.54
CA GLU A 929 12.28 -37.10 -8.76
C GLU A 929 12.58 -35.72 -9.37
N MET A 930 12.57 -34.67 -8.53
CA MET A 930 12.86 -33.28 -8.91
C MET A 930 14.32 -33.07 -9.33
N GLY A 931 15.27 -33.60 -8.55
CA GLY A 931 16.70 -33.44 -8.83
C GLY A 931 17.13 -34.18 -10.11
N ASN A 932 16.60 -35.39 -10.33
CA ASN A 932 16.81 -36.15 -11.56
C ASN A 932 16.10 -35.53 -12.77
N ALA A 933 14.95 -34.87 -12.59
CA ALA A 933 14.33 -34.07 -13.65
C ALA A 933 15.21 -32.88 -14.05
N GLY A 934 15.76 -32.15 -13.06
CA GLY A 934 16.75 -31.09 -13.28
C GLY A 934 18.01 -31.61 -13.97
N ALA A 935 18.52 -32.77 -13.56
CA ALA A 935 19.69 -33.41 -14.17
C ALA A 935 19.48 -33.65 -15.67
N ARG A 936 18.33 -34.19 -16.06
CA ARG A 936 17.97 -34.42 -17.48
C ARG A 936 17.87 -33.13 -18.29
N VAL A 937 17.31 -32.06 -17.72
CA VAL A 937 17.26 -30.72 -18.36
C VAL A 937 18.67 -30.18 -18.61
N MET A 938 19.63 -30.54 -17.76
CA MET A 938 21.04 -30.14 -17.83
C MET A 938 21.93 -31.15 -18.59
N GLY A 939 21.35 -32.15 -19.26
CA GLY A 939 22.09 -33.14 -20.06
C GLY A 939 22.74 -34.28 -19.25
N LEU A 940 22.46 -34.38 -17.95
CA LEU A 940 22.93 -35.47 -17.08
C LEU A 940 21.86 -36.57 -16.97
N LYS A 941 22.31 -37.82 -16.81
CA LYS A 941 21.41 -38.99 -16.68
C LYS A 941 20.62 -38.96 -15.36
N GLU A 942 21.32 -38.66 -14.28
CA GLU A 942 20.84 -38.61 -12.90
C GLU A 942 21.65 -37.57 -12.12
N ALA A 943 21.14 -37.14 -10.98
CA ALA A 943 21.80 -36.17 -10.11
C ALA A 943 23.02 -36.80 -9.41
N PRO A 944 24.06 -36.03 -9.05
CA PRO A 944 25.32 -36.58 -8.54
C PRO A 944 25.26 -37.12 -7.10
N ASN A 945 24.37 -36.63 -6.24
CA ASN A 945 24.31 -37.03 -4.82
C ASN A 945 23.17 -38.01 -4.56
N THR A 946 23.43 -39.10 -3.82
CA THR A 946 22.36 -40.03 -3.41
C THR A 946 21.50 -39.42 -2.29
N VAL A 947 20.30 -39.95 -2.10
CA VAL A 947 19.43 -39.52 -0.99
C VAL A 947 20.08 -39.87 0.35
N GLU A 948 20.72 -41.04 0.46
CA GLU A 948 21.41 -41.53 1.65
C GLU A 948 22.59 -40.62 2.03
N GLU A 949 23.41 -40.19 1.06
CA GLU A 949 24.51 -39.27 1.29
C GLU A 949 23.98 -37.92 1.80
N ALA A 950 23.05 -37.32 1.05
CA ALA A 950 22.49 -36.01 1.36
C ALA A 950 21.86 -35.97 2.76
N ILE A 951 21.14 -37.02 3.15
CA ILE A 951 20.48 -37.12 4.45
C ILE A 951 21.48 -37.35 5.58
N THR A 952 22.45 -38.25 5.40
CA THR A 952 23.48 -38.51 6.42
C THR A 952 24.26 -37.25 6.73
N LYS A 953 24.68 -36.51 5.69
CA LYS A 953 25.40 -35.25 5.84
C LYS A 953 24.51 -34.12 6.39
N THR A 954 23.27 -33.98 5.90
CA THR A 954 22.30 -33.01 6.44
C THR A 954 22.10 -33.18 7.94
N VAL A 955 21.89 -34.41 8.41
CA VAL A 955 21.66 -34.67 9.84
C VAL A 955 22.92 -34.38 10.65
N ALA A 956 24.11 -34.74 10.17
CA ALA A 956 25.38 -34.37 10.82
C ALA A 956 25.54 -32.84 10.92
N THR A 957 25.32 -32.09 9.83
CA THR A 957 25.34 -30.62 9.85
C THR A 957 24.36 -30.03 10.87
N ILE A 958 23.16 -30.63 11.02
CA ILE A 958 22.16 -30.15 11.99
C ILE A 958 22.53 -30.49 13.44
N ASP A 959 23.13 -31.65 13.68
CA ASP A 959 23.62 -32.03 15.01
C ASP A 959 24.76 -31.08 15.46
N ASP A 960 25.75 -30.84 14.58
CA ASP A 960 26.94 -30.03 14.86
C ASP A 960 26.71 -28.50 14.81
N ALA A 961 25.62 -28.04 14.20
CA ALA A 961 25.33 -26.61 14.05
C ALA A 961 25.06 -25.89 15.39
N THR A 962 25.84 -24.85 15.71
CA THR A 962 25.58 -23.93 16.83
C THR A 962 25.17 -22.55 16.30
N ARG A 963 24.72 -21.67 17.20
CA ARG A 963 24.41 -20.27 16.86
C ARG A 963 25.62 -19.56 16.24
N GLU A 964 26.82 -19.81 16.76
CA GLU A 964 28.07 -19.17 16.34
C GLU A 964 28.67 -19.83 15.09
N SER A 965 28.59 -21.16 14.97
CA SER A 965 29.20 -21.90 13.87
C SER A 965 28.36 -21.92 12.60
N SER A 966 27.02 -21.92 12.71
CA SER A 966 26.11 -22.08 11.57
C SER A 966 24.96 -21.07 11.52
N GLY A 967 24.60 -20.44 12.65
CA GLY A 967 23.53 -19.45 12.70
C GLY A 967 23.75 -18.30 11.70
N GLY A 968 22.72 -17.97 10.93
CA GLY A 968 22.77 -16.89 9.95
C GLY A 968 23.69 -17.17 8.75
N ARG A 969 23.97 -18.44 8.44
CA ARG A 969 24.79 -18.88 7.30
C ARG A 969 24.01 -19.74 6.31
N PHE A 970 24.60 -19.94 5.13
CA PHE A 970 24.11 -20.85 4.10
C PHE A 970 25.15 -21.95 3.85
N VAL A 971 24.83 -23.20 4.19
CA VAL A 971 25.81 -24.29 4.21
C VAL A 971 25.53 -25.33 3.12
N ASN A 972 26.54 -25.68 2.32
CA ASN A 972 26.51 -26.86 1.48
C ASN A 972 26.78 -28.09 2.34
N VAL A 973 25.79 -28.96 2.55
CA VAL A 973 25.98 -30.15 3.40
C VAL A 973 26.90 -31.19 2.77
N ILE A 974 27.11 -31.16 1.44
CA ILE A 974 27.87 -32.19 0.73
C ILE A 974 29.38 -32.09 1.00
N ASP A 975 29.92 -30.87 1.06
CA ASP A 975 31.35 -30.59 1.29
C ASP A 975 31.62 -29.77 2.56
N GLY A 976 30.57 -29.31 3.25
CA GLY A 976 30.66 -28.52 4.48
C GLY A 976 31.00 -27.04 4.24
N THR A 977 31.05 -26.58 2.99
CA THR A 977 31.41 -25.19 2.65
C THR A 977 30.26 -24.22 2.89
N GLU A 978 30.60 -22.96 3.20
CA GLU A 978 29.65 -21.86 3.23
C GLU A 978 29.43 -21.35 1.80
N ILE A 979 28.17 -21.32 1.35
CA ILE A 979 27.75 -20.79 0.06
C ILE A 979 27.46 -19.29 0.24
N PRO A 980 27.94 -18.39 -0.64
CA PRO A 980 27.53 -16.99 -0.59
C PRO A 980 26.02 -16.84 -0.84
N TRP A 981 25.43 -15.78 -0.31
CA TRP A 981 23.98 -15.52 -0.40
C TRP A 981 23.49 -15.19 -1.82
#